data_AF-A0A370X1N7-F1
#
_entry.id   AF-A0A370X1N7-F1
#
_cell.length_a   1.000
_cell.length_b   1.000
_cell.length_c   1.000
_cell.angle_alpha   90.00
_cell.angle_beta   90.00
_cell.angle_gamma   90.00
#
_symmetry.space_group_name_H-M   'P 1'
#
loop_
_entity.id
_entity.type
_entity.pdbx_description
1 polymer ?
#
loop_
_entity_poly.entity_id
_entity_poly.type
_entity_poly.pdbx_seq_one_letter_code
_entity_poly.pdbx_strand_id
1 'polypeptide(L)'
;MDHIQTVKASSVTSHTRTPVAPLTGKEHGAMAMMGTRGRHNGVTTARRRMRVFAKVAVAAVIAACIAPAMAQTANTTTTYTYDALDRLTGVTDPSGLTTTYQYDGLSDPTATSSPDTGVTARTFDAAGNVLTGTDANGNTVTYTYDADNRRLGASYADTTQNITYHYDEANSVTGCGTSYPIGHLTRIVEASVTTVYCYDAQGQVIQKQQITAAGTDTTAYSYSAAERLSGITYPSGTQVTYTRDGDGRIQTVTITPAGGTASTAVSSVTYQPFGPVSGYTLGNGQTITRSYDANYRLTDLTSPAFSLHVARDAMGDITAIGNAAGANPATETYSYDPLYRLTQITEANGSVLESVTYNPTGDRTSKTGSGLATGTYSYNPNTHQLIATGNAARTVDANGNTTAISQAGSTYGFGYSDRNRLTVAQLAGSTIANYTYNALNQRIQKVTGTVTERYDYNEGSQLLAEYGATSRDYIWMGGIPVANVDTTGTTSTVAYVTADQLGTPRAIADSNGNTEWQLAYQGNAWNEQAPTTNGYTYNLRFPGQYFDQETGLFYNGHRDYDSASGREIESDPMGLFGNQISTYDYARNNPLYWIDPSGLDVTITIQRQGYSSTGNSMQGTITVTSDQTSDTYSGYTMENAHAGDNGDKGPIPAGTYDAFLRADHNPNRLELENVPGYQNIQIHNGNYPRDFKGCFGVGNTHRTDFIGDSQNALRSILNIVSEDGTGNISVNVLPPSTPSYVPFDNSLPGPPL
;
A
#
# COMPACT_ATOMS: atom_id res chain seq x y z
N MET A 1 63.64 18.85 34.51
CA MET A 1 62.57 19.30 35.43
C MET A 1 61.37 18.38 35.20
N ASP A 2 61.39 17.10 35.58
CA ASP A 2 61.62 16.47 36.90
C ASP A 2 60.34 16.41 37.75
N HIS A 3 59.96 15.28 38.37
CA HIS A 3 60.70 14.05 38.71
C HIS A 3 59.77 12.79 38.58
N ILE A 4 60.20 11.65 38.01
CA ILE A 4 60.77 10.42 38.67
C ILE A 4 59.69 9.50 39.32
N GLN A 5 59.68 8.15 39.25
CA GLN A 5 60.58 7.06 38.76
C GLN A 5 59.72 5.90 38.15
N THR A 6 60.08 5.23 37.03
CA THR A 6 60.86 3.94 36.88
C THR A 6 60.09 2.66 37.32
N VAL A 7 60.07 1.48 36.68
CA VAL A 7 61.10 0.55 36.07
C VAL A 7 60.44 -0.21 34.87
N LYS A 8 61.00 -0.39 33.66
CA LYS A 8 61.99 -1.41 33.16
C LYS A 8 61.72 -2.88 33.59
N ALA A 9 62.00 -3.95 32.82
CA ALA A 9 62.32 -4.15 31.38
C ALA A 9 62.33 -5.66 30.97
N SER A 10 62.24 -5.93 29.65
CA SER A 10 62.86 -7.00 28.83
C SER A 10 63.20 -8.43 29.36
N SER A 11 62.47 -9.43 28.82
CA SER A 11 62.94 -10.64 28.08
C SER A 11 63.98 -11.67 28.62
N VAL A 12 63.87 -12.92 28.12
CA VAL A 12 64.81 -14.09 28.21
C VAL A 12 64.93 -14.71 29.64
N THR A 13 65.07 -16.01 29.93
CA THR A 13 65.65 -17.17 29.20
C THR A 13 65.12 -18.54 29.69
N SER A 14 65.18 -19.57 28.81
CA SER A 14 65.41 -21.02 29.04
C SER A 14 64.55 -21.86 30.02
N HIS A 15 64.15 -23.06 29.59
CA HIS A 15 64.85 -24.33 29.95
C HIS A 15 64.49 -25.52 29.03
N THR A 16 65.35 -26.55 29.03
CA THR A 16 65.16 -27.86 28.35
C THR A 16 64.66 -28.90 29.39
N ARG A 17 64.26 -30.16 29.11
CA ARG A 17 64.76 -31.16 28.14
C ARG A 17 63.84 -32.41 28.11
N THR A 18 63.98 -33.27 27.09
CA THR A 18 63.35 -34.62 26.99
C THR A 18 64.18 -35.74 27.64
N PRO A 19 63.57 -36.93 27.87
CA PRO A 19 64.01 -38.19 27.21
C PRO A 19 62.82 -38.98 26.60
N VAL A 20 62.85 -39.52 25.36
CA VAL A 20 63.60 -40.68 24.78
C VAL A 20 62.86 -42.04 24.90
N ALA A 21 62.87 -42.81 23.79
CA ALA A 21 62.13 -44.08 23.52
C ALA A 21 63.05 -45.33 23.72
N PRO A 22 62.91 -46.52 23.09
CA PRO A 22 61.85 -47.16 22.26
C PRO A 22 61.57 -48.66 22.58
N LEU A 23 60.76 -49.39 21.76
CA LEU A 23 61.07 -50.74 21.19
C LEU A 23 59.92 -51.34 20.30
N THR A 24 60.12 -52.54 19.71
CA THR A 24 59.43 -53.05 18.50
C THR A 24 59.04 -54.56 18.50
N GLY A 25 58.01 -54.93 17.71
CA GLY A 25 57.62 -56.31 17.29
C GLY A 25 56.27 -56.29 16.52
N LYS A 26 55.96 -57.00 15.41
CA LYS A 26 56.16 -58.40 14.92
C LYS A 26 55.41 -59.48 15.73
N GLU A 27 54.75 -60.51 15.15
CA GLU A 27 54.18 -60.74 13.79
C GLU A 27 53.35 -62.08 13.77
N HIS A 28 52.41 -62.24 12.82
CA HIS A 28 51.78 -63.52 12.33
C HIS A 28 50.83 -64.36 13.25
N GLY A 29 49.88 -65.09 12.64
CA GLY A 29 49.05 -66.14 13.27
C GLY A 29 47.87 -66.70 12.43
N ALA A 30 47.82 -68.03 12.23
CA ALA A 30 46.80 -68.85 11.51
C ALA A 30 45.33 -68.68 12.04
N MET A 31 44.22 -68.87 11.29
CA MET A 31 43.75 -69.86 10.26
C MET A 31 43.11 -71.15 10.84
N ALA A 32 42.06 -71.70 10.17
CA ALA A 32 41.21 -72.88 10.50
C ALA A 32 40.02 -72.60 11.49
N MET A 33 38.87 -73.30 11.49
CA MET A 33 38.26 -74.35 10.63
C MET A 33 36.70 -74.40 10.78
N MET A 34 36.04 -75.31 10.03
CA MET A 34 34.57 -75.53 9.85
C MET A 34 33.63 -75.50 11.08
N GLY A 35 32.35 -75.12 10.86
CA GLY A 35 31.22 -75.28 11.81
C GLY A 35 29.81 -75.24 11.17
N THR A 36 29.05 -76.33 11.27
CA THR A 36 27.80 -76.69 10.56
C THR A 36 26.53 -75.82 10.70
N ARG A 37 25.78 -75.70 9.59
CA ARG A 37 24.29 -75.60 9.42
C ARG A 37 23.43 -74.86 10.48
N GLY A 38 22.80 -73.76 10.06
CA GLY A 38 21.57 -73.16 10.63
C GLY A 38 20.56 -72.77 9.53
N ARG A 39 19.29 -72.51 9.86
CA ARG A 39 18.18 -72.41 8.86
C ARG A 39 17.30 -71.15 9.06
N HIS A 40 16.78 -70.62 7.95
CA HIS A 40 15.68 -69.65 7.78
C HIS A 40 15.90 -68.13 7.99
N ASN A 41 15.35 -67.39 7.00
CA ASN A 41 14.68 -66.07 7.02
C ASN A 41 15.45 -64.82 7.51
N GLY A 42 15.63 -63.82 6.62
CA GLY A 42 16.15 -62.50 7.02
C GLY A 42 16.37 -61.40 5.96
N VAL A 43 16.04 -61.60 4.67
CA VAL A 43 16.46 -60.68 3.58
C VAL A 43 15.33 -59.77 3.07
N THR A 44 14.71 -59.00 3.97
CA THR A 44 13.69 -57.99 3.59
C THR A 44 13.73 -56.68 4.40
N THR A 45 14.64 -56.53 5.36
CA THR A 45 14.60 -55.40 6.33
C THR A 45 15.71 -54.34 6.14
N ALA A 46 16.76 -54.63 5.34
CA ALA A 46 17.89 -53.72 5.16
C ALA A 46 17.58 -52.49 4.29
N ARG A 47 16.94 -52.67 3.13
CA ARG A 47 16.70 -51.58 2.16
C ARG A 47 15.64 -50.54 2.58
N ARG A 48 14.84 -50.80 3.62
CA ARG A 48 13.85 -49.81 4.13
C ARG A 48 14.42 -48.78 5.10
N ARG A 49 15.55 -49.03 5.77
CA ARG A 49 16.11 -48.09 6.77
C ARG A 49 16.88 -46.91 6.15
N MET A 50 17.65 -47.13 5.07
CA MET A 50 18.41 -46.05 4.42
C MET A 50 17.54 -44.95 3.78
N ARG A 51 16.29 -45.24 3.38
CA ARG A 51 15.36 -44.22 2.84
C ARG A 51 14.66 -43.36 3.91
N VAL A 52 14.72 -43.74 5.19
CA VAL A 52 14.13 -42.94 6.28
C VAL A 52 15.12 -41.89 6.78
N PHE A 53 16.37 -42.28 7.05
CA PHE A 53 17.40 -41.36 7.53
C PHE A 53 17.69 -40.20 6.55
N ALA A 54 17.61 -40.44 5.23
CA ALA A 54 17.76 -39.40 4.23
C ALA A 54 16.67 -38.32 4.29
N LYS A 55 15.41 -38.69 4.61
CA LYS A 55 14.31 -37.70 4.76
C LYS A 55 14.38 -36.94 6.09
N VAL A 56 14.72 -37.63 7.17
CA VAL A 56 14.86 -37.00 8.50
C VAL A 56 16.03 -36.00 8.52
N ALA A 57 17.14 -36.28 7.83
CA ALA A 57 18.27 -35.36 7.73
C ALA A 57 17.90 -34.02 7.06
N VAL A 58 17.13 -34.05 5.96
CA VAL A 58 16.69 -32.82 5.26
C VAL A 58 15.74 -32.00 6.14
N ALA A 59 14.74 -32.65 6.76
CA ALA A 59 13.82 -31.97 7.67
C ALA A 59 14.54 -31.36 8.90
N ALA A 60 15.54 -32.06 9.46
CA ALA A 60 16.32 -31.56 10.58
C ALA A 60 17.24 -30.38 10.21
N VAL A 61 17.81 -30.37 9.01
CA VAL A 61 18.59 -29.21 8.51
C VAL A 61 17.69 -28.00 8.28
N ILE A 62 16.49 -28.20 7.71
CA ILE A 62 15.51 -27.10 7.53
C ILE A 62 15.08 -26.54 8.89
N ALA A 63 14.71 -27.39 9.86
CA ALA A 63 14.35 -26.94 11.20
C ALA A 63 15.49 -26.20 11.94
N ALA A 64 16.74 -26.63 11.73
CA ALA A 64 17.92 -25.96 12.27
C ALA A 64 18.23 -24.60 11.62
N CYS A 65 17.73 -24.33 10.41
CA CYS A 65 17.83 -23.03 9.76
C CYS A 65 16.66 -22.08 10.10
N ILE A 66 15.49 -22.60 10.47
CA ILE A 66 14.30 -21.79 10.82
C ILE A 66 14.39 -21.28 12.27
N ALA A 67 14.85 -22.11 13.21
CA ALA A 67 14.91 -21.72 14.63
C ALA A 67 15.75 -20.45 14.94
N PRO A 68 16.90 -20.19 14.26
CA PRO A 68 17.62 -18.92 14.40
C PRO A 68 16.86 -17.71 13.85
N ALA A 69 16.12 -17.88 12.74
CA ALA A 69 15.43 -16.78 12.06
C ALA A 69 14.28 -16.22 12.90
N MET A 70 13.45 -17.08 13.52
CA MET A 70 12.34 -16.63 14.39
C MET A 70 12.83 -15.88 15.65
N ALA A 71 14.07 -16.09 16.08
CA ALA A 71 14.67 -15.34 17.19
C ALA A 71 15.23 -13.97 16.76
N GLN A 72 15.53 -13.78 15.47
CA GLN A 72 16.21 -12.58 14.96
C GLN A 72 15.26 -11.39 14.77
N THR A 73 13.96 -11.62 14.61
CA THR A 73 12.97 -10.58 14.27
C THR A 73 12.02 -10.23 15.43
N ALA A 74 12.04 -11.01 16.52
CA ALA A 74 11.26 -10.75 17.74
C ALA A 74 11.78 -9.56 18.58
N ASN A 75 13.02 -9.10 18.36
CA ASN A 75 13.69 -8.05 19.13
C ASN A 75 14.37 -7.03 18.20
N THR A 76 13.64 -6.57 17.19
CA THR A 76 14.07 -5.46 16.33
C THR A 76 14.04 -4.13 17.09
N THR A 77 14.77 -3.13 16.61
CA THR A 77 14.80 -1.80 17.24
C THR A 77 15.05 -0.73 16.20
N THR A 78 14.07 0.16 16.01
CA THR A 78 14.23 1.41 15.26
C THR A 78 14.64 2.51 16.25
N THR A 79 15.68 3.27 15.94
CA THR A 79 16.19 4.36 16.80
C THR A 79 15.90 5.70 16.15
N TYR A 80 15.35 6.65 16.91
CA TYR A 80 15.02 8.00 16.45
C TYR A 80 15.94 9.01 17.17
N THR A 81 16.58 9.91 16.42
CA THR A 81 17.45 10.97 16.97
C THR A 81 16.84 12.34 16.78
N TYR A 82 16.98 13.22 17.77
CA TYR A 82 16.36 14.56 17.78
C TYR A 82 17.39 15.65 18.07
N ASP A 83 17.14 16.87 17.58
CA ASP A 83 17.93 18.06 17.93
C ASP A 83 17.41 18.77 19.20
N ALA A 84 18.03 19.90 19.55
CA ALA A 84 17.67 20.69 20.73
C ALA A 84 16.35 21.48 20.60
N LEU A 85 15.60 21.29 19.52
CA LEU A 85 14.25 21.80 19.28
C LEU A 85 13.22 20.66 19.13
N ASP A 86 13.58 19.44 19.57
CA ASP A 86 12.82 18.20 19.45
C ASP A 86 12.47 17.81 17.98
N ARG A 87 13.24 18.30 17.00
CA ARG A 87 13.07 17.97 15.57
C ARG A 87 13.86 16.70 15.22
N LEU A 88 13.29 15.80 14.43
CA LEU A 88 13.90 14.50 14.10
C LEU A 88 15.09 14.67 13.14
N THR A 89 16.31 14.45 13.64
CA THR A 89 17.54 14.48 12.84
C THR A 89 17.84 13.16 12.13
N GLY A 90 17.21 12.05 12.52
CA GLY A 90 17.34 10.79 11.80
C GLY A 90 16.60 9.60 12.39
N VAL A 91 16.43 8.58 11.55
CA VAL A 91 15.89 7.26 11.90
C VAL A 91 16.94 6.21 11.51
N THR A 92 17.41 5.44 12.49
CA THR A 92 18.20 4.23 12.26
C THR A 92 17.29 3.02 12.29
N ASP A 93 17.31 2.22 11.24
CA ASP A 93 16.50 1.02 11.07
C ASP A 93 17.02 -0.19 11.89
N PRO A 94 16.24 -1.28 12.01
CA PRO A 94 16.68 -2.52 12.65
C PRO A 94 17.90 -3.24 12.04
N SER A 95 18.34 -2.87 10.83
CA SER A 95 19.59 -3.35 10.21
C SER A 95 20.78 -2.40 10.42
N GLY A 96 20.59 -1.25 11.05
CA GLY A 96 21.63 -0.26 11.36
C GLY A 96 21.86 0.82 10.29
N LEU A 97 21.02 0.88 9.26
CA LEU A 97 21.04 1.90 8.22
C LEU A 97 20.33 3.15 8.73
N THR A 98 20.85 4.35 8.44
CA THR A 98 20.31 5.60 9.01
C THR A 98 19.95 6.61 7.94
N THR A 99 18.67 6.94 7.87
CA THR A 99 18.16 8.12 7.15
C THR A 99 18.29 9.34 8.05
N THR A 100 18.80 10.46 7.55
CA THR A 100 18.98 11.70 8.32
C THR A 100 18.30 12.89 7.67
N TYR A 101 17.92 13.88 8.49
CA TYR A 101 17.21 15.09 8.05
C TYR A 101 17.97 16.34 8.53
N GLN A 102 17.99 17.35 7.67
CA GLN A 102 18.59 18.66 7.93
C GLN A 102 17.53 19.76 7.81
N TYR A 103 17.74 20.83 8.58
CA TYR A 103 16.78 21.92 8.74
C TYR A 103 17.45 23.28 8.61
N ASP A 104 16.65 24.28 8.27
CA ASP A 104 17.01 25.68 8.44
C ASP A 104 16.65 26.22 9.86
N GLY A 105 16.63 27.55 9.99
CA GLY A 105 16.22 28.26 11.21
C GLY A 105 14.70 28.46 11.38
N LEU A 106 13.88 28.22 10.36
CA LEU A 106 12.42 28.17 10.45
C LEU A 106 11.91 26.76 10.80
N SER A 107 12.72 25.72 10.54
CA SER A 107 12.44 24.28 10.65
C SER A 107 11.94 23.62 9.37
N ASP A 108 12.19 24.24 8.23
CA ASP A 108 11.90 23.67 6.93
C ASP A 108 12.96 22.62 6.55
N PRO A 109 12.59 21.44 6.02
CA PRO A 109 13.51 20.31 5.82
C PRO A 109 14.38 20.48 4.56
N THR A 110 15.54 21.12 4.73
CA THR A 110 16.47 21.49 3.64
C THR A 110 17.21 20.31 3.01
N ALA A 111 17.34 19.17 3.70
CA ALA A 111 17.80 17.93 3.07
C ALA A 111 17.31 16.68 3.80
N THR A 112 17.00 15.63 3.03
CA THR A 112 17.00 14.24 3.51
C THR A 112 18.23 13.54 2.93
N SER A 113 18.94 12.76 3.74
CA SER A 113 19.97 11.81 3.27
C SER A 113 19.56 10.39 3.65
N SER A 114 19.15 9.62 2.66
CA SER A 114 18.73 8.21 2.73
C SER A 114 19.86 7.28 2.28
N PRO A 115 19.98 6.07 2.87
CA PRO A 115 20.85 5.02 2.31
C PRO A 115 20.33 4.52 0.95
N ASP A 116 19.02 4.54 0.72
CA ASP A 116 18.38 3.91 -0.44
C ASP A 116 18.17 4.85 -1.61
N THR A 117 17.92 6.13 -1.33
CA THR A 117 17.56 7.16 -2.33
C THR A 117 18.56 8.32 -2.38
N GLY A 118 19.74 8.15 -1.75
CA GLY A 118 20.78 9.18 -1.67
C GLY A 118 20.33 10.46 -0.97
N VAL A 119 20.79 11.61 -1.45
CA VAL A 119 20.49 12.93 -0.86
C VAL A 119 19.44 13.66 -1.70
N THR A 120 18.29 13.98 -1.09
CA THR A 120 17.31 14.91 -1.63
C THR A 120 17.48 16.26 -0.94
N ALA A 121 17.79 17.31 -1.69
CA ALA A 121 17.96 18.68 -1.18
C ALA A 121 16.76 19.57 -1.55
N ARG A 122 16.39 20.50 -0.67
CA ARG A 122 15.25 21.43 -0.88
C ARG A 122 15.58 22.87 -0.48
N THR A 123 14.92 23.82 -1.14
CA THR A 123 14.91 25.24 -0.73
C THR A 123 13.47 25.73 -0.58
N PHE A 124 13.27 26.77 0.22
CA PHE A 124 11.96 27.25 0.65
C PHE A 124 11.83 28.77 0.48
N ASP A 125 10.60 29.26 0.35
CA ASP A 125 10.29 30.69 0.48
C ASP A 125 9.99 31.10 1.93
N ALA A 126 9.62 32.37 2.14
CA ALA A 126 9.34 32.91 3.47
C ALA A 126 8.00 32.43 4.09
N ALA A 127 7.22 31.62 3.38
CA ALA A 127 5.98 31.00 3.82
C ALA A 127 6.08 29.47 3.96
N GLY A 128 7.28 28.89 3.77
CA GLY A 128 7.52 27.44 3.84
C GLY A 128 7.15 26.68 2.56
N ASN A 129 6.84 27.37 1.45
CA ASN A 129 6.62 26.69 0.16
C ASN A 129 7.96 26.20 -0.42
N VAL A 130 8.03 24.95 -0.90
CA VAL A 130 9.24 24.41 -1.56
C VAL A 130 9.50 25.14 -2.88
N LEU A 131 10.57 25.92 -2.98
CA LEU A 131 10.97 26.59 -4.22
C LEU A 131 11.72 25.66 -5.18
N THR A 132 12.59 24.79 -4.65
CA THR A 132 13.31 23.79 -5.44
C THR A 132 13.42 22.46 -4.72
N GLY A 133 13.41 21.36 -5.47
CA GLY A 133 13.85 20.05 -5.01
C GLY A 133 14.90 19.48 -5.96
N THR A 134 15.96 18.87 -5.44
CA THR A 134 16.98 18.15 -6.22
C THR A 134 17.15 16.75 -5.64
N ASP A 135 17.11 15.72 -6.49
CA ASP A 135 17.28 14.32 -6.09
C ASP A 135 18.74 13.82 -6.19
N ALA A 136 18.97 12.54 -5.87
CA ALA A 136 20.31 11.94 -5.87
C ALA A 136 20.84 11.59 -7.27
N ASN A 137 19.95 11.41 -8.26
CA ASN A 137 20.31 11.37 -9.68
C ASN A 137 20.73 12.77 -10.20
N GLY A 138 20.40 13.85 -9.47
CA GLY A 138 20.71 15.24 -9.80
C GLY A 138 19.58 15.96 -10.56
N ASN A 139 18.43 15.31 -10.76
CA ASN A 139 17.25 15.94 -11.36
C ASN A 139 16.79 17.06 -10.44
N THR A 140 16.49 18.23 -10.99
CA THR A 140 16.06 19.40 -10.22
C THR A 140 14.73 19.92 -10.73
N VAL A 141 13.76 20.02 -9.83
CA VAL A 141 12.47 20.65 -10.04
C VAL A 141 12.45 22.03 -9.37
N THR A 142 11.90 23.02 -10.07
CA THR A 142 11.62 24.36 -9.53
C THR A 142 10.12 24.61 -9.54
N TYR A 143 9.58 25.12 -8.44
CA TYR A 143 8.16 25.36 -8.27
C TYR A 143 7.83 26.86 -8.23
N THR A 144 6.58 27.20 -8.56
CA THR A 144 6.04 28.56 -8.46
C THR A 144 4.66 28.54 -7.82
N TYR A 145 4.29 29.63 -7.15
CA TYR A 145 3.06 29.75 -6.35
C TYR A 145 2.37 31.10 -6.61
N ASP A 146 1.06 31.17 -6.37
CA ASP A 146 0.31 32.42 -6.34
C ASP A 146 0.34 33.07 -4.95
N ALA A 147 -0.39 34.18 -4.79
CA ALA A 147 -0.43 34.94 -3.53
C ALA A 147 -1.19 34.23 -2.39
N ASP A 148 -1.92 33.14 -2.71
CA ASP A 148 -2.68 32.32 -1.76
C ASP A 148 -1.96 30.99 -1.49
N ASN A 149 -0.65 30.91 -1.78
CA ASN A 149 0.21 29.72 -1.68
C ASN A 149 -0.25 28.53 -2.54
N ARG A 150 -1.05 28.74 -3.59
CA ARG A 150 -1.45 27.66 -4.52
C ARG A 150 -0.37 27.50 -5.59
N ARG A 151 0.15 26.29 -5.77
CA ARG A 151 1.27 26.04 -6.69
C ARG A 151 0.83 26.19 -8.15
N LEU A 152 1.37 27.19 -8.85
CA LEU A 152 1.12 27.49 -10.27
C LEU A 152 1.92 26.62 -11.24
N GLY A 153 3.07 26.06 -10.84
CA GLY A 153 3.89 25.27 -11.76
C GLY A 153 4.98 24.42 -11.11
N ALA A 154 5.47 23.45 -11.88
CA ALA A 154 6.64 22.63 -11.62
C ALA A 154 7.47 22.54 -12.91
N SER A 155 8.73 22.96 -12.87
CA SER A 155 9.63 23.01 -14.03
C SER A 155 10.87 22.14 -13.81
N TYR A 156 11.19 21.31 -14.80
CA TYR A 156 12.29 20.33 -14.80
C TYR A 156 13.38 20.72 -15.81
N ALA A 157 14.47 19.94 -15.88
CA ALA A 157 15.51 20.13 -16.89
C ALA A 157 15.01 19.72 -18.29
N ASP A 158 14.30 18.60 -18.38
CA ASP A 158 13.45 18.27 -19.52
C ASP A 158 12.15 19.07 -19.47
N THR A 159 12.04 20.09 -20.32
CA THR A 159 10.86 20.97 -20.38
C THR A 159 9.59 20.26 -20.88
N THR A 160 9.66 19.04 -21.41
CA THR A 160 8.48 18.24 -21.74
C THR A 160 7.78 17.67 -20.51
N GLN A 161 8.48 17.59 -19.36
CA GLN A 161 7.94 17.15 -18.08
C GLN A 161 7.38 18.30 -17.23
N ASN A 162 7.46 19.55 -17.72
CA ASN A 162 6.92 20.73 -17.03
C ASN A 162 5.39 20.62 -16.86
N ILE A 163 4.93 21.02 -15.68
CA ILE A 163 3.52 21.03 -15.29
C ILE A 163 3.10 22.46 -14.98
N THR A 164 1.98 22.91 -15.55
CA THR A 164 1.32 24.18 -15.19
C THR A 164 -0.03 23.90 -14.57
N TYR A 165 -0.35 24.58 -13.47
CA TYR A 165 -1.60 24.44 -12.73
C TYR A 165 -2.39 25.73 -12.86
N HIS A 166 -3.69 25.59 -13.14
CA HIS A 166 -4.60 26.68 -13.39
C HIS A 166 -5.78 26.57 -12.44
N TYR A 167 -6.09 27.67 -11.76
CA TYR A 167 -7.18 27.79 -10.80
C TYR A 167 -8.17 28.87 -11.28
N ASP A 168 -9.41 28.79 -10.80
CA ASP A 168 -10.43 29.82 -10.99
C ASP A 168 -10.80 30.16 -12.46
N GLU A 169 -10.35 29.36 -13.43
CA GLU A 169 -10.53 29.67 -14.86
C GLU A 169 -12.02 29.63 -15.25
N ALA A 170 -12.46 30.70 -15.91
CA ALA A 170 -13.83 30.81 -16.41
C ALA A 170 -14.17 29.66 -17.38
N ASN A 171 -15.43 29.23 -17.37
CA ASN A 171 -15.96 28.10 -18.15
C ASN A 171 -15.66 28.18 -19.66
N SER A 172 -15.48 29.39 -20.21
CA SER A 172 -15.06 29.61 -21.62
C SER A 172 -13.59 29.27 -21.92
N VAL A 173 -12.78 28.97 -20.91
CA VAL A 173 -11.36 28.58 -21.00
C VAL A 173 -11.19 27.08 -20.78
N THR A 174 -11.95 26.50 -19.84
CA THR A 174 -11.95 25.06 -19.56
C THR A 174 -12.79 24.26 -20.56
N GLY A 175 -13.84 24.86 -21.12
CA GLY A 175 -14.84 24.16 -21.95
C GLY A 175 -16.00 23.55 -21.16
N CYS A 176 -16.01 23.68 -19.82
CA CYS A 176 -17.11 23.25 -18.97
C CYS A 176 -18.43 23.96 -19.35
N GLY A 177 -19.56 23.24 -19.38
CA GLY A 177 -20.87 23.86 -19.64
C GLY A 177 -21.34 24.75 -18.49
N THR A 178 -21.55 24.14 -17.31
CA THR A 178 -21.97 24.80 -16.07
C THR A 178 -21.10 24.33 -14.92
N SER A 179 -19.94 24.97 -14.74
CA SER A 179 -19.00 24.75 -13.63
C SER A 179 -18.97 25.94 -12.68
N TYR A 180 -18.60 25.69 -11.42
CA TYR A 180 -18.33 26.67 -10.36
C TYR A 180 -16.83 26.69 -10.01
N PRO A 181 -15.97 27.32 -10.83
CA PRO A 181 -14.51 27.15 -10.76
C PRO A 181 -13.79 27.88 -9.61
N ILE A 182 -14.46 28.82 -8.93
CA ILE A 182 -13.79 29.74 -7.99
C ILE A 182 -13.43 29.03 -6.68
N GLY A 183 -12.15 29.07 -6.31
CA GLY A 183 -11.56 28.33 -5.21
C GLY A 183 -10.94 26.99 -5.62
N HIS A 184 -11.07 26.58 -6.89
CA HIS A 184 -10.77 25.22 -7.33
C HIS A 184 -9.70 25.14 -8.43
N LEU A 185 -9.02 23.99 -8.51
CA LEU A 185 -8.07 23.66 -9.57
C LEU A 185 -8.85 23.31 -10.85
N THR A 186 -8.95 24.24 -11.78
CA THR A 186 -9.75 24.05 -13.01
C THR A 186 -9.03 23.22 -14.06
N ARG A 187 -7.70 23.29 -14.13
CA ARG A 187 -6.93 22.64 -15.20
C ARG A 187 -5.47 22.41 -14.83
N ILE A 188 -4.90 21.32 -15.36
CA ILE A 188 -3.47 21.01 -15.32
C ILE A 188 -2.98 20.83 -16.77
N VAL A 189 -1.84 21.41 -17.13
CA VAL A 189 -1.27 21.37 -18.47
C VAL A 189 0.15 20.81 -18.42
N GLU A 190 0.39 19.75 -19.19
CA GLU A 190 1.67 19.08 -19.43
C GLU A 190 1.89 18.94 -20.94
N ALA A 191 3.10 18.57 -21.40
CA ALA A 191 3.36 18.46 -22.85
C ALA A 191 2.60 17.29 -23.53
N SER A 192 2.25 16.24 -22.77
CA SER A 192 1.55 15.04 -23.24
C SER A 192 0.03 15.06 -23.02
N VAL A 193 -0.43 15.82 -22.03
CA VAL A 193 -1.82 15.78 -21.54
C VAL A 193 -2.26 17.14 -20.98
N THR A 194 -3.55 17.44 -21.12
CA THR A 194 -4.23 18.47 -20.33
C THR A 194 -5.37 17.82 -19.55
N THR A 195 -5.35 17.96 -18.22
CA THR A 195 -6.43 17.48 -17.35
C THR A 195 -7.34 18.65 -17.00
N VAL A 196 -8.67 18.50 -17.11
CA VAL A 196 -9.67 19.56 -16.82
C VAL A 196 -10.68 19.06 -15.81
N TYR A 197 -11.08 19.94 -14.88
CA TYR A 197 -12.10 19.66 -13.86
C TYR A 197 -13.26 20.66 -13.96
N CYS A 198 -14.48 20.17 -13.87
CA CYS A 198 -15.71 20.95 -13.76
C CYS A 198 -16.43 20.62 -12.45
N TYR A 199 -16.89 21.64 -11.73
CA TYR A 199 -17.44 21.53 -10.37
C TYR A 199 -18.92 21.95 -10.31
N ASP A 200 -19.71 21.30 -9.47
CA ASP A 200 -21.06 21.78 -9.12
C ASP A 200 -21.05 22.88 -8.04
N ALA A 201 -22.24 23.30 -7.61
CA ALA A 201 -22.42 24.35 -6.59
C ALA A 201 -22.03 23.91 -5.16
N GLN A 202 -21.72 22.62 -4.95
CA GLN A 202 -21.25 22.02 -3.70
C GLN A 202 -19.72 21.88 -3.71
N GLY A 203 -19.08 22.06 -4.87
CA GLY A 203 -17.64 21.89 -5.08
C GLY A 203 -17.24 20.44 -5.34
N GLN A 204 -18.18 19.57 -5.76
CA GLN A 204 -17.91 18.20 -6.20
C GLN A 204 -17.59 18.19 -7.69
N VAL A 205 -16.66 17.34 -8.16
CA VAL A 205 -16.33 17.26 -9.60
C VAL A 205 -17.43 16.53 -10.35
N ILE A 206 -18.15 17.25 -11.20
CA ILE A 206 -19.15 16.67 -12.12
C ILE A 206 -18.54 16.22 -13.45
N GLN A 207 -17.31 16.61 -13.77
CA GLN A 207 -16.61 16.19 -14.99
C GLN A 207 -15.09 16.29 -14.83
N LYS A 208 -14.38 15.18 -15.08
CA LYS A 208 -12.93 15.11 -15.30
C LYS A 208 -12.68 14.87 -16.80
N GLN A 209 -11.75 15.57 -17.42
CA GLN A 209 -11.31 15.29 -18.79
C GLN A 209 -9.80 15.05 -18.83
N GLN A 210 -9.36 14.12 -19.67
CA GLN A 210 -7.94 13.86 -19.96
C GLN A 210 -7.73 14.00 -21.47
N ILE A 211 -7.21 15.17 -21.88
CA ILE A 211 -7.03 15.57 -23.28
C ILE A 211 -5.60 15.22 -23.70
N THR A 212 -5.44 14.31 -24.65
CA THR A 212 -4.14 13.85 -25.18
C THR A 212 -4.10 13.99 -26.70
N ALA A 213 -2.90 13.85 -27.30
CA ALA A 213 -2.75 13.81 -28.75
C ALA A 213 -3.49 12.62 -29.43
N ALA A 214 -3.82 11.57 -28.67
CA ALA A 214 -4.54 10.39 -29.15
C ALA A 214 -6.07 10.49 -29.01
N GLY A 215 -6.57 11.45 -28.22
CA GLY A 215 -7.99 11.64 -27.95
C GLY A 215 -8.26 12.35 -26.62
N THR A 216 -9.52 12.73 -26.41
CA THR A 216 -10.00 13.26 -25.12
C THR A 216 -10.85 12.20 -24.44
N ASP A 217 -10.39 11.72 -23.30
CA ASP A 217 -11.24 10.96 -22.38
C ASP A 217 -12.03 11.95 -21.51
N THR A 218 -13.25 11.58 -21.13
CA THR A 218 -14.14 12.42 -20.31
C THR A 218 -15.02 11.54 -19.44
N THR A 219 -14.81 11.66 -18.14
CA THR A 219 -15.57 10.95 -17.11
C THR A 219 -16.45 11.97 -16.39
N ALA A 220 -17.75 11.76 -16.43
CA ALA A 220 -18.73 12.65 -15.80
C ALA A 220 -19.41 11.96 -14.61
N TYR A 221 -19.66 12.71 -13.56
CA TYR A 221 -20.20 12.21 -12.30
C TYR A 221 -21.57 12.83 -12.02
N SER A 222 -22.41 12.08 -11.31
CA SER A 222 -23.66 12.60 -10.76
C SER A 222 -23.78 12.25 -9.29
N TYR A 223 -24.28 13.20 -8.51
CA TYR A 223 -24.46 13.09 -7.07
C TYR A 223 -25.94 13.07 -6.72
N SER A 224 -26.26 12.47 -5.58
CA SER A 224 -27.60 12.52 -4.98
C SER A 224 -27.80 13.84 -4.24
N ALA A 225 -29.03 14.16 -3.85
CA ALA A 225 -29.33 15.31 -2.98
C ALA A 225 -28.77 15.20 -1.54
N ALA A 226 -28.01 14.13 -1.25
CA ALA A 226 -27.25 13.92 -0.02
C ALA A 226 -25.73 13.84 -0.31
N GLU A 227 -25.27 14.48 -1.40
CA GLU A 227 -23.87 14.65 -1.84
C GLU A 227 -23.09 13.34 -2.12
N ARG A 228 -23.70 12.18 -1.90
CA ARG A 228 -23.19 10.84 -2.26
C ARG A 228 -23.24 10.60 -3.76
N LEU A 229 -22.19 10.02 -4.33
CA LEU A 229 -22.13 9.57 -5.73
C LEU A 229 -23.31 8.65 -6.08
N SER A 230 -24.02 8.99 -7.17
CA SER A 230 -25.21 8.30 -7.69
C SER A 230 -25.01 7.78 -9.12
N GLY A 231 -24.00 8.24 -9.87
CA GLY A 231 -23.63 7.65 -11.15
C GLY A 231 -22.33 8.17 -11.76
N ILE A 232 -21.82 7.42 -12.74
CA ILE A 232 -20.61 7.72 -13.52
C ILE A 232 -20.93 7.50 -15.01
N THR A 233 -20.57 8.44 -15.88
CA THR A 233 -20.49 8.22 -17.33
C THR A 233 -19.02 8.11 -17.71
N TYR A 234 -18.64 6.96 -18.27
CA TYR A 234 -17.28 6.63 -18.67
C TYR A 234 -16.97 7.25 -20.05
N PRO A 235 -15.69 7.45 -20.41
CA PRO A 235 -15.28 8.01 -21.72
C PRO A 235 -15.77 7.21 -22.93
N SER A 236 -16.05 5.92 -22.77
CA SER A 236 -16.72 5.07 -23.75
C SER A 236 -18.17 5.46 -24.09
N GLY A 237 -18.83 6.22 -23.20
CA GLY A 237 -20.28 6.46 -23.20
C GLY A 237 -21.09 5.47 -22.36
N THR A 238 -20.45 4.47 -21.73
CA THR A 238 -21.07 3.59 -20.73
C THR A 238 -21.49 4.41 -19.51
N GLN A 239 -22.72 4.19 -19.04
CA GLN A 239 -23.25 4.81 -17.82
C GLN A 239 -23.43 3.77 -16.72
N VAL A 240 -22.94 4.07 -15.53
CA VAL A 240 -23.17 3.32 -14.29
C VAL A 240 -24.04 4.16 -13.36
N THR A 241 -25.08 3.58 -12.78
CA THR A 241 -25.88 4.23 -11.73
C THR A 241 -26.02 3.36 -10.48
N TYR A 242 -26.02 4.03 -9.33
CA TYR A 242 -26.09 3.44 -8.00
C TYR A 242 -27.43 3.77 -7.37
N THR A 243 -28.19 2.75 -6.96
CA THR A 243 -29.30 2.96 -6.00
C THR A 243 -28.82 2.61 -4.60
N ARG A 244 -29.38 3.29 -3.60
CA ARG A 244 -28.98 3.16 -2.19
C ARG A 244 -30.21 2.92 -1.30
N ASP A 245 -30.02 2.30 -0.15
CA ASP A 245 -31.06 2.14 0.87
C ASP A 245 -31.29 3.43 1.68
N GLY A 246 -32.14 3.36 2.72
CA GLY A 246 -32.43 4.50 3.60
C GLY A 246 -31.24 4.94 4.48
N ASP A 247 -30.30 4.02 4.72
CA ASP A 247 -29.05 4.27 5.45
C ASP A 247 -28.02 4.92 4.51
N GLY A 248 -28.11 4.59 3.21
CA GLY A 248 -27.35 5.16 2.10
C GLY A 248 -26.32 4.21 1.49
N ARG A 249 -26.37 2.93 1.83
CA ARG A 249 -25.51 1.87 1.31
C ARG A 249 -25.99 1.41 -0.07
N ILE A 250 -25.09 0.92 -0.93
CA ILE A 250 -25.41 0.56 -2.32
C ILE A 250 -26.28 -0.70 -2.37
N GLN A 251 -27.49 -0.60 -2.94
CA GLN A 251 -28.42 -1.73 -3.11
C GLN A 251 -28.47 -2.30 -4.53
N THR A 252 -28.20 -1.48 -5.54
CA THR A 252 -28.00 -1.95 -6.93
C THR A 252 -26.93 -1.14 -7.64
N VAL A 253 -26.20 -1.82 -8.53
CA VAL A 253 -25.35 -1.18 -9.55
C VAL A 253 -25.95 -1.53 -10.91
N THR A 254 -26.24 -0.53 -11.74
CA THR A 254 -26.85 -0.69 -13.07
C THR A 254 -25.88 -0.16 -14.13
N ILE A 255 -25.62 -0.96 -15.17
CA ILE A 255 -24.80 -0.59 -16.34
C ILE A 255 -25.70 -0.36 -17.55
N THR A 256 -25.51 0.75 -18.26
CA THR A 256 -26.01 0.98 -19.62
C THR A 256 -24.82 1.19 -20.54
N PRO A 257 -24.40 0.20 -21.35
CA PRO A 257 -23.31 0.37 -22.31
C PRO A 257 -23.65 1.46 -23.34
N ALA A 258 -22.64 2.03 -23.99
CA ALA A 258 -22.82 3.11 -24.97
C ALA A 258 -23.78 2.70 -26.11
N GLY A 259 -24.96 3.35 -26.20
CA GLY A 259 -26.02 3.01 -27.17
C GLY A 259 -26.74 1.68 -26.91
N GLY A 260 -26.41 0.98 -25.82
CA GLY A 260 -27.01 -0.28 -25.38
C GLY A 260 -28.24 -0.10 -24.49
N THR A 261 -28.71 -1.22 -23.93
CA THR A 261 -29.84 -1.25 -22.98
C THR A 261 -29.31 -1.32 -21.54
N ALA A 262 -30.01 -0.69 -20.60
CA ALA A 262 -29.71 -0.81 -19.17
C ALA A 262 -29.82 -2.26 -18.68
N SER A 263 -28.88 -2.66 -17.83
CA SER A 263 -28.73 -4.00 -17.28
C SER A 263 -28.20 -3.95 -15.85
N THR A 264 -28.61 -4.88 -15.00
CA THR A 264 -28.14 -4.95 -13.61
C THR A 264 -26.73 -5.54 -13.56
N ALA A 265 -25.77 -4.83 -12.98
CA ALA A 265 -24.46 -5.38 -12.63
C ALA A 265 -24.52 -6.14 -11.29
N VAL A 266 -25.16 -5.51 -10.30
CA VAL A 266 -25.33 -6.03 -8.93
C VAL A 266 -26.72 -5.69 -8.42
N SER A 267 -27.33 -6.63 -7.69
CA SER A 267 -28.59 -6.47 -6.98
C SER A 267 -28.60 -7.23 -5.65
N SER A 268 -29.63 -7.01 -4.84
CA SER A 268 -29.85 -7.73 -3.58
C SER A 268 -28.65 -7.66 -2.63
N VAL A 269 -27.99 -6.51 -2.58
CA VAL A 269 -26.88 -6.27 -1.65
C VAL A 269 -27.41 -6.34 -0.22
N THR A 270 -26.62 -6.97 0.64
CA THR A 270 -26.86 -7.17 2.06
C THR A 270 -25.58 -6.86 2.82
N TYR A 271 -25.73 -6.40 4.07
CA TYR A 271 -24.64 -5.91 4.91
C TYR A 271 -24.66 -6.61 6.27
N GLN A 272 -23.51 -6.63 6.95
CA GLN A 272 -23.49 -6.87 8.40
C GLN A 272 -24.05 -5.64 9.13
N PRO A 273 -24.63 -5.79 10.34
CA PRO A 273 -25.00 -4.65 11.16
C PRO A 273 -23.78 -3.77 11.41
N PHE A 274 -23.82 -2.52 10.94
CA PHE A 274 -22.70 -1.58 11.02
C PHE A 274 -21.37 -2.08 10.42
N GLY A 275 -21.43 -2.94 9.40
CA GLY A 275 -20.25 -3.61 8.84
C GLY A 275 -20.36 -3.95 7.35
N PRO A 276 -19.41 -4.75 6.82
CA PRO A 276 -19.24 -4.95 5.37
C PRO A 276 -20.36 -5.71 4.68
N VAL A 277 -20.33 -5.67 3.34
CA VAL A 277 -21.22 -6.43 2.46
C VAL A 277 -21.16 -7.93 2.80
N SER A 278 -22.29 -8.50 3.23
CA SER A 278 -22.48 -9.91 3.60
C SER A 278 -22.97 -10.78 2.42
N GLY A 279 -23.47 -10.17 1.36
CA GLY A 279 -23.80 -10.86 0.12
C GLY A 279 -24.46 -9.98 -0.93
N TYR A 280 -24.42 -10.42 -2.19
CA TYR A 280 -25.00 -9.72 -3.34
C TYR A 280 -25.18 -10.69 -4.53
N THR A 281 -26.02 -10.35 -5.50
CA THR A 281 -26.21 -11.13 -6.73
C THR A 281 -25.74 -10.35 -7.95
N LEU A 282 -24.80 -10.93 -8.70
CA LEU A 282 -24.28 -10.44 -9.98
C LEU A 282 -25.34 -10.57 -11.09
N GLY A 283 -25.23 -9.75 -12.14
CA GLY A 283 -26.19 -9.70 -13.25
C GLY A 283 -26.35 -10.99 -14.06
N ASN A 284 -25.36 -11.88 -14.07
CA ASN A 284 -25.48 -13.25 -14.61
C ASN A 284 -26.16 -14.25 -13.65
N GLY A 285 -26.75 -13.76 -12.55
CA GLY A 285 -27.47 -14.57 -11.56
C GLY A 285 -26.59 -15.26 -10.51
N GLN A 286 -25.27 -15.06 -10.53
CA GLN A 286 -24.38 -15.62 -9.51
C GLN A 286 -24.50 -14.85 -8.19
N THR A 287 -24.97 -15.51 -7.14
CA THR A 287 -24.96 -14.97 -5.78
C THR A 287 -23.60 -15.17 -5.11
N ILE A 288 -23.03 -14.07 -4.62
CA ILE A 288 -21.84 -14.03 -3.78
C ILE A 288 -22.31 -13.95 -2.32
N THR A 289 -21.84 -14.85 -1.47
CA THR A 289 -22.04 -14.78 0.00
C THR A 289 -20.71 -14.55 0.68
N ARG A 290 -20.64 -13.62 1.64
CA ARG A 290 -19.45 -13.27 2.42
C ARG A 290 -19.74 -13.41 3.92
N SER A 291 -19.17 -14.45 4.53
CA SER A 291 -19.25 -14.70 5.97
C SER A 291 -18.05 -14.10 6.69
N TYR A 292 -18.25 -13.66 7.93
CA TYR A 292 -17.24 -12.97 8.73
C TYR A 292 -17.22 -13.49 10.17
N ASP A 293 -16.11 -13.25 10.87
CA ASP A 293 -16.03 -13.41 12.31
C ASP A 293 -16.61 -12.20 13.07
N ALA A 294 -16.46 -12.18 14.40
CA ALA A 294 -17.01 -11.12 15.26
C ALA A 294 -16.29 -9.76 15.16
N ASN A 295 -15.18 -9.68 14.40
CA ASN A 295 -14.40 -8.46 14.13
C ASN A 295 -14.50 -8.10 12.62
N TYR A 296 -15.63 -8.46 12.00
CA TYR A 296 -15.92 -8.53 10.57
C TYR A 296 -14.74 -8.91 9.63
N ARG A 297 -13.86 -9.83 10.05
CA ARG A 297 -12.81 -10.40 9.17
C ARG A 297 -13.39 -11.57 8.38
N LEU A 298 -13.22 -11.58 7.07
CA LEU A 298 -13.85 -12.60 6.19
C LEU A 298 -13.38 -14.02 6.57
N THR A 299 -14.32 -14.93 6.85
CA THR A 299 -14.07 -16.37 7.07
C THR A 299 -14.36 -17.19 5.82
N ASP A 300 -15.38 -16.80 5.05
CA ASP A 300 -15.85 -17.54 3.88
C ASP A 300 -16.33 -16.58 2.78
N LEU A 301 -15.96 -16.86 1.54
CA LEU A 301 -16.64 -16.35 0.36
C LEU A 301 -17.09 -17.53 -0.49
N THR A 302 -18.36 -17.56 -0.87
CA THR A 302 -18.90 -18.59 -1.78
C THR A 302 -19.63 -17.97 -2.97
N SER A 303 -19.30 -18.48 -4.16
CA SER A 303 -19.83 -18.13 -5.47
C SER A 303 -19.70 -19.35 -6.40
N PRO A 304 -20.56 -19.53 -7.42
CA PRO A 304 -20.41 -20.62 -8.38
C PRO A 304 -19.06 -20.59 -9.14
N ALA A 305 -18.48 -19.40 -9.38
CA ALA A 305 -17.20 -19.23 -10.08
C ALA A 305 -15.95 -19.26 -9.17
N PHE A 306 -16.09 -19.04 -7.85
CA PHE A 306 -14.97 -19.02 -6.90
C PHE A 306 -15.44 -19.27 -5.47
N SER A 307 -14.64 -20.00 -4.68
CA SER A 307 -14.89 -20.22 -3.25
C SER A 307 -13.60 -20.12 -2.47
N LEU A 308 -13.67 -19.49 -1.29
CA LEU A 308 -12.57 -19.29 -0.37
C LEU A 308 -13.06 -19.56 1.05
N HIS A 309 -12.40 -20.46 1.78
CA HIS A 309 -12.66 -20.71 3.19
C HIS A 309 -11.33 -20.56 3.94
N VAL A 310 -11.26 -19.65 4.91
CA VAL A 310 -10.03 -19.36 5.67
C VAL A 310 -10.18 -19.75 7.15
N ALA A 311 -9.06 -20.10 7.77
CA ALA A 311 -8.86 -20.00 9.21
C ALA A 311 -7.95 -18.82 9.50
N ARG A 312 -8.25 -18.08 10.57
CA ARG A 312 -7.47 -16.93 11.03
C ARG A 312 -6.94 -17.15 12.45
N ASP A 313 -5.86 -16.48 12.80
CA ASP A 313 -5.37 -16.40 14.17
C ASP A 313 -6.12 -15.32 14.99
N ALA A 314 -5.59 -14.96 16.16
CA ALA A 314 -6.16 -13.90 16.99
C ALA A 314 -5.98 -12.51 16.36
N MET A 315 -4.83 -12.23 15.74
CA MET A 315 -4.52 -10.95 15.10
C MET A 315 -5.40 -10.72 13.87
N GLY A 316 -5.65 -11.78 13.10
CA GLY A 316 -6.50 -11.80 11.91
C GLY A 316 -5.81 -12.43 10.69
N ASP A 317 -4.57 -12.86 10.84
CA ASP A 317 -3.75 -13.42 9.78
C ASP A 317 -4.27 -14.79 9.34
N ILE A 318 -4.24 -15.02 8.02
CA ILE A 318 -4.79 -16.24 7.43
C ILE A 318 -3.79 -17.36 7.69
N THR A 319 -4.14 -18.29 8.58
CA THR A 319 -3.27 -19.42 8.96
C THR A 319 -3.52 -20.66 8.09
N ALA A 320 -4.69 -20.76 7.46
CA ALA A 320 -5.01 -21.81 6.50
C ALA A 320 -6.09 -21.38 5.51
N ILE A 321 -6.09 -22.02 4.33
CA ILE A 321 -7.27 -22.14 3.46
C ILE A 321 -7.69 -23.60 3.36
N GLY A 322 -8.96 -23.85 3.05
CA GLY A 322 -9.50 -25.20 2.90
C GLY A 322 -10.73 -25.28 2.00
N ASN A 323 -11.32 -26.47 1.92
CA ASN A 323 -12.46 -26.78 1.06
C ASN A 323 -13.84 -26.65 1.74
N ALA A 324 -13.87 -26.20 3.00
CA ALA A 324 -15.07 -25.95 3.79
C ALA A 324 -14.75 -24.97 4.93
N ALA A 325 -15.81 -24.40 5.53
CA ALA A 325 -15.72 -23.34 6.54
C ALA A 325 -14.77 -23.65 7.70
N GLY A 326 -14.02 -22.64 8.13
CA GLY A 326 -12.91 -22.79 9.08
C GLY A 326 -11.70 -23.55 8.49
N ALA A 327 -11.56 -23.56 7.16
CA ALA A 327 -10.48 -24.21 6.41
C ALA A 327 -10.23 -25.68 6.80
N ASN A 328 -11.29 -26.51 6.88
CA ASN A 328 -11.21 -27.87 7.42
C ASN A 328 -11.79 -28.95 6.48
N PRO A 329 -10.96 -29.87 5.92
CA PRO A 329 -9.51 -29.91 5.99
C PRO A 329 -8.82 -28.75 5.26
N ALA A 330 -7.64 -28.37 5.75
CA ALA A 330 -6.81 -27.37 5.11
C ALA A 330 -6.21 -27.91 3.81
N THR A 331 -6.31 -27.14 2.73
CA THR A 331 -5.65 -27.40 1.45
C THR A 331 -4.25 -26.78 1.41
N GLU A 332 -4.05 -25.70 2.15
CA GLU A 332 -2.79 -24.97 2.30
C GLU A 332 -2.76 -24.24 3.65
N THR A 333 -1.57 -24.08 4.21
CA THR A 333 -1.32 -23.46 5.52
C THR A 333 -0.17 -22.47 5.44
N TYR A 334 -0.26 -21.41 6.22
CA TYR A 334 0.67 -20.29 6.19
C TYR A 334 1.39 -20.16 7.54
N SER A 335 2.61 -19.63 7.54
CA SER A 335 3.35 -19.37 8.79
C SER A 335 4.09 -18.04 8.73
N TYR A 336 4.08 -17.36 9.87
CA TYR A 336 4.52 -15.98 10.01
C TYR A 336 5.69 -15.87 10.99
N ASP A 337 6.51 -14.83 10.84
CA ASP A 337 7.47 -14.45 11.88
C ASP A 337 6.80 -13.59 12.98
N PRO A 338 7.49 -13.30 14.10
CA PRO A 338 6.96 -12.46 15.18
C PRO A 338 6.57 -11.01 14.81
N LEU A 339 6.81 -10.57 13.57
CA LEU A 339 6.35 -9.29 13.01
C LEU A 339 5.20 -9.47 12.01
N TYR A 340 4.57 -10.65 11.99
CA TYR A 340 3.46 -11.04 11.12
C TYR A 340 3.78 -10.99 9.62
N ARG A 341 5.05 -11.24 9.24
CA ARG A 341 5.50 -11.33 7.83
C ARG A 341 5.45 -12.77 7.33
N LEU A 342 4.99 -13.00 6.10
CA LEU A 342 4.72 -14.35 5.57
C LEU A 342 6.01 -15.12 5.25
N THR A 343 6.37 -16.07 6.11
CA THR A 343 7.61 -16.87 5.97
C THR A 343 7.45 -18.20 5.23
N GLN A 344 6.25 -18.78 5.20
CA GLN A 344 6.07 -20.13 4.67
C GLN A 344 4.66 -20.40 4.14
N ILE A 345 4.60 -21.15 3.04
CA ILE A 345 3.39 -21.73 2.45
C ILE A 345 3.57 -23.25 2.40
N THR A 346 2.66 -24.01 3.02
CA THR A 346 2.76 -25.48 3.17
C THR A 346 1.49 -26.16 2.69
N GLU A 347 1.63 -27.09 1.74
CA GLU A 347 0.53 -27.85 1.13
C GLU A 347 -0.15 -28.82 2.10
N ALA A 348 -1.38 -29.23 1.81
CA ALA A 348 -2.14 -30.25 2.54
C ALA A 348 -1.39 -31.56 2.87
N ASN A 349 -0.35 -31.92 2.11
CA ASN A 349 0.44 -33.14 2.37
C ASN A 349 1.65 -32.93 3.31
N GLY A 350 1.91 -31.69 3.74
CA GLY A 350 3.02 -31.30 4.61
C GLY A 350 4.33 -30.98 3.88
N SER A 351 4.32 -30.85 2.55
CA SER A 351 5.42 -30.26 1.79
C SER A 351 5.37 -28.74 1.83
N VAL A 352 6.54 -28.13 1.95
CA VAL A 352 6.74 -26.70 1.77
C VAL A 352 6.60 -26.39 0.28
N LEU A 353 5.60 -25.58 -0.08
CA LEU A 353 5.43 -25.06 -1.44
C LEU A 353 6.36 -23.87 -1.66
N GLU A 354 6.35 -22.94 -0.71
CA GLU A 354 7.27 -21.81 -0.66
C GLU A 354 7.78 -21.55 0.77
N SER A 355 9.01 -21.04 0.89
CA SER A 355 9.46 -20.35 2.10
C SER A 355 10.30 -19.12 1.76
N VAL A 356 10.20 -18.10 2.61
CA VAL A 356 10.85 -16.81 2.51
C VAL A 356 11.51 -16.50 3.86
N THR A 357 12.75 -16.01 3.84
CA THR A 357 13.45 -15.55 5.04
C THR A 357 13.68 -14.05 4.98
N TYR A 358 13.68 -13.38 6.14
CA TYR A 358 13.80 -11.93 6.25
C TYR A 358 15.05 -11.48 7.00
N ASN A 359 15.49 -10.24 6.77
CA ASN A 359 16.34 -9.52 7.71
C ASN A 359 15.46 -8.91 8.84
N PRO A 360 16.04 -8.20 9.83
CA PRO A 360 15.28 -7.45 10.82
C PRO A 360 14.21 -6.53 10.21
N THR A 361 14.53 -5.83 9.13
CA THR A 361 13.77 -4.70 8.57
C THR A 361 12.56 -5.10 7.72
N GLY A 362 12.71 -6.09 6.83
CA GLY A 362 11.70 -6.49 5.84
C GLY A 362 12.28 -7.04 4.53
N ASP A 363 13.59 -6.91 4.31
CA ASP A 363 14.22 -7.43 3.11
C ASP A 363 14.26 -8.96 3.12
N ARG A 364 13.86 -9.56 2.00
CA ARG A 364 13.99 -10.99 1.78
C ARG A 364 15.47 -11.35 1.67
N THR A 365 15.94 -12.24 2.53
CA THR A 365 17.30 -12.79 2.49
C THR A 365 17.38 -14.08 1.66
N SER A 366 16.28 -14.80 1.50
CA SER A 366 16.15 -15.91 0.55
C SER A 366 14.70 -16.24 0.21
N LYS A 367 14.50 -16.96 -0.91
CA LYS A 367 13.23 -17.56 -1.33
C LYS A 367 13.48 -18.99 -1.84
N THR A 368 12.65 -19.94 -1.42
CA THR A 368 12.63 -21.32 -1.96
C THR A 368 11.23 -21.65 -2.47
N GLY A 369 11.09 -22.05 -3.74
CA GLY A 369 9.80 -22.42 -4.31
C GLY A 369 9.95 -22.92 -5.75
N SER A 370 8.83 -23.06 -6.48
CA SER A 370 8.81 -23.38 -7.92
C SER A 370 8.84 -22.15 -8.84
N GLY A 371 8.66 -20.94 -8.28
CA GLY A 371 8.59 -19.68 -9.02
C GLY A 371 9.95 -19.08 -9.39
N LEU A 372 9.89 -17.84 -9.86
CA LEU A 372 11.06 -17.02 -10.21
C LEU A 372 11.71 -16.42 -8.95
N ALA A 373 12.84 -15.74 -9.14
CA ALA A 373 13.65 -15.12 -8.08
C ALA A 373 14.05 -16.05 -6.91
N THR A 374 14.20 -17.35 -7.15
CA THR A 374 14.54 -18.35 -6.11
C THR A 374 16.05 -18.40 -5.82
N GLY A 375 16.41 -18.61 -4.55
CA GLY A 375 17.78 -18.63 -4.03
C GLY A 375 18.01 -17.60 -2.91
N THR A 376 19.28 -17.38 -2.57
CA THR A 376 19.71 -16.31 -1.64
C THR A 376 19.65 -14.94 -2.33
N TYR A 377 19.22 -13.92 -1.61
CA TYR A 377 19.13 -12.55 -2.13
C TYR A 377 20.39 -11.77 -1.75
N SER A 378 20.74 -10.73 -2.49
CA SER A 378 21.91 -9.89 -2.20
C SER A 378 21.63 -8.42 -2.47
N TYR A 379 22.21 -7.56 -1.64
CA TYR A 379 21.87 -6.14 -1.51
C TYR A 379 23.10 -5.28 -1.71
N ASN A 380 22.91 -4.04 -2.17
CA ASN A 380 24.00 -3.06 -2.20
C ASN A 380 24.47 -2.77 -0.76
N PRO A 381 25.79 -2.72 -0.49
CA PRO A 381 26.30 -2.59 0.87
C PRO A 381 25.75 -1.35 1.60
N ASN A 382 25.11 -1.58 2.75
CA ASN A 382 24.46 -0.58 3.60
C ASN A 382 23.19 0.07 2.98
N THR A 383 22.42 -0.68 2.19
CA THR A 383 21.14 -0.25 1.59
C THR A 383 20.13 -1.40 1.56
N HIS A 384 18.85 -1.08 1.38
CA HIS A 384 17.74 -1.99 1.06
C HIS A 384 17.58 -2.22 -0.46
N GLN A 385 18.49 -1.72 -1.30
CA GLN A 385 18.51 -1.91 -2.76
C GLN A 385 18.90 -3.36 -3.13
N LEU A 386 17.98 -4.09 -3.77
CA LEU A 386 18.17 -5.50 -4.16
C LEU A 386 18.97 -5.64 -5.47
N ILE A 387 20.16 -6.23 -5.41
CA ILE A 387 21.07 -6.41 -6.57
C ILE A 387 21.17 -7.85 -7.11
N ALA A 388 20.69 -8.87 -6.38
CA ALA A 388 20.53 -10.21 -6.93
C ALA A 388 19.45 -11.05 -6.24
N THR A 389 18.77 -11.91 -7.01
CA THR A 389 17.89 -12.98 -6.51
C THR A 389 18.36 -14.34 -7.04
N GLY A 390 19.06 -15.09 -6.18
CA GLY A 390 19.81 -16.28 -6.59
C GLY A 390 20.90 -15.93 -7.60
N ASN A 391 20.76 -16.43 -8.84
CA ASN A 391 21.66 -16.11 -9.95
C ASN A 391 21.16 -14.93 -10.82
N ALA A 392 19.97 -14.38 -10.56
CA ALA A 392 19.40 -13.29 -11.34
C ALA A 392 19.89 -11.94 -10.83
N ALA A 393 20.75 -11.26 -11.60
CA ALA A 393 21.35 -9.98 -11.23
C ALA A 393 20.42 -8.80 -11.53
N ARG A 394 20.55 -7.72 -10.76
CA ARG A 394 19.85 -6.45 -10.94
C ARG A 394 20.82 -5.27 -10.86
N THR A 395 20.44 -4.13 -11.41
CA THR A 395 21.13 -2.84 -11.22
C THR A 395 20.14 -1.79 -10.73
N VAL A 396 20.64 -0.76 -10.06
CA VAL A 396 19.87 0.38 -9.55
C VAL A 396 20.51 1.71 -9.95
N ASP A 397 19.75 2.80 -9.90
CA ASP A 397 20.26 4.18 -10.02
C ASP A 397 20.56 4.83 -8.64
N ALA A 398 20.82 6.14 -8.60
CA ALA A 398 21.14 6.84 -7.34
C ALA A 398 19.89 7.19 -6.50
N ASN A 399 18.71 7.24 -7.10
CA ASN A 399 17.43 7.36 -6.40
C ASN A 399 16.93 6.01 -5.86
N GLY A 400 17.60 4.90 -6.20
CA GLY A 400 17.29 3.56 -5.71
C GLY A 400 16.32 2.77 -6.60
N ASN A 401 16.01 3.25 -7.82
CA ASN A 401 15.13 2.56 -8.76
C ASN A 401 15.85 1.40 -9.45
N THR A 402 15.17 0.28 -9.68
CA THR A 402 15.75 -0.87 -10.41
C THR A 402 15.87 -0.58 -11.91
N THR A 403 17.08 -0.36 -12.40
CA THR A 403 17.36 -0.04 -13.81
C THR A 403 17.52 -1.26 -14.73
N ALA A 404 17.72 -2.47 -14.18
CA ALA A 404 17.72 -3.71 -14.96
C ALA A 404 17.42 -4.96 -14.11
N ILE A 405 16.83 -5.98 -14.74
CA ILE A 405 16.66 -7.33 -14.17
C ILE A 405 17.13 -8.36 -15.21
N SER A 406 18.19 -9.12 -14.88
CA SER A 406 18.70 -10.23 -15.68
C SER A 406 18.22 -11.56 -15.11
N GLN A 407 17.16 -12.13 -15.66
CA GLN A 407 16.50 -13.33 -15.13
C GLN A 407 16.07 -14.28 -16.26
N ALA A 408 16.14 -15.60 -16.00
CA ALA A 408 15.76 -16.67 -16.94
C ALA A 408 16.44 -16.65 -18.33
N GLY A 409 17.54 -15.89 -18.49
CA GLY A 409 18.24 -15.69 -19.77
C GLY A 409 17.81 -14.44 -20.54
N SER A 410 16.76 -13.75 -20.09
CA SER A 410 16.39 -12.40 -20.51
C SER A 410 17.11 -11.36 -19.66
N THR A 411 17.36 -10.17 -20.24
CA THR A 411 17.70 -8.97 -19.49
C THR A 411 16.71 -7.87 -19.84
N TYR A 412 15.91 -7.49 -18.85
CA TYR A 412 15.06 -6.32 -18.90
C TYR A 412 15.85 -5.08 -18.47
N GLY A 413 15.56 -3.93 -19.09
CA GLY A 413 16.10 -2.63 -18.73
C GLY A 413 14.98 -1.61 -18.55
N PHE A 414 15.15 -0.69 -17.60
CA PHE A 414 14.11 0.23 -17.14
C PHE A 414 14.66 1.66 -17.11
N GLY A 415 13.97 2.57 -17.78
CA GLY A 415 14.32 3.99 -17.89
C GLY A 415 13.35 4.87 -17.14
N TYR A 416 13.88 5.75 -16.29
CA TYR A 416 13.13 6.65 -15.41
C TYR A 416 13.23 8.11 -15.88
N SER A 417 12.20 8.89 -15.61
CA SER A 417 12.14 10.34 -15.91
C SER A 417 12.68 11.22 -14.77
N ASP A 418 12.84 12.53 -15.01
CA ASP A 418 13.17 13.55 -14.00
C ASP A 418 12.14 13.57 -12.84
N ARG A 419 10.94 13.03 -13.07
CA ARG A 419 9.86 12.81 -12.10
C ARG A 419 9.90 11.45 -11.39
N ASN A 420 11.01 10.71 -11.51
CA ASN A 420 11.23 9.39 -10.93
C ASN A 420 10.15 8.34 -11.29
N ARG A 421 9.57 8.39 -12.50
CA ARG A 421 8.62 7.37 -12.97
C ARG A 421 9.18 6.55 -14.13
N LEU A 422 8.85 5.26 -14.14
CA LEU A 422 9.24 4.30 -15.17
C LEU A 422 8.60 4.67 -16.52
N THR A 423 9.35 5.29 -17.43
CA THR A 423 8.82 5.75 -18.73
C THR A 423 9.17 4.83 -19.89
N VAL A 424 10.19 3.98 -19.76
CA VAL A 424 10.64 3.06 -20.84
C VAL A 424 10.98 1.69 -20.28
N ALA A 425 10.46 0.64 -20.88
CA ALA A 425 10.91 -0.74 -20.67
C ALA A 425 11.59 -1.30 -21.91
N GLN A 426 12.69 -2.03 -21.71
CA GLN A 426 13.51 -2.65 -22.75
C GLN A 426 13.69 -4.15 -22.48
N LEU A 427 13.84 -4.94 -23.54
CA LEU A 427 14.28 -6.33 -23.51
C LEU A 427 15.52 -6.48 -24.39
N ALA A 428 16.63 -6.98 -23.83
CA ALA A 428 17.93 -7.09 -24.49
C ALA A 428 18.40 -5.78 -25.18
N GLY A 429 18.10 -4.62 -24.56
CA GLY A 429 18.44 -3.29 -25.07
C GLY A 429 17.51 -2.74 -26.17
N SER A 430 16.45 -3.45 -26.53
CA SER A 430 15.42 -2.98 -27.46
C SER A 430 14.17 -2.56 -26.70
N THR A 431 13.67 -1.34 -26.92
CA THR A 431 12.44 -0.85 -26.28
C THR A 431 11.23 -1.72 -26.64
N ILE A 432 10.54 -2.21 -25.62
CA ILE A 432 9.32 -3.02 -25.72
C ILE A 432 8.07 -2.23 -25.30
N ALA A 433 8.20 -1.29 -24.37
CA ALA A 433 7.13 -0.38 -23.96
C ALA A 433 7.66 1.04 -23.71
N ASN A 434 6.76 2.00 -23.90
CA ASN A 434 6.88 3.36 -23.37
C ASN A 434 5.61 3.68 -22.58
N TYR A 435 5.75 4.40 -21.47
CA TYR A 435 4.67 4.75 -20.56
C TYR A 435 4.58 6.26 -20.42
N THR A 436 3.36 6.81 -20.35
CA THR A 436 3.10 8.25 -20.18
C THR A 436 2.26 8.46 -18.94
N TYR A 437 2.61 9.47 -18.16
CA TYR A 437 1.96 9.82 -16.90
C TYR A 437 1.34 11.22 -16.98
N ASN A 438 0.33 11.48 -16.14
CA ASN A 438 -0.16 12.84 -15.86
C ASN A 438 0.48 13.39 -14.58
N ALA A 439 0.13 14.62 -14.22
CA ALA A 439 0.62 15.30 -13.03
C ALA A 439 0.36 14.52 -11.75
N LEU A 440 -0.80 13.84 -11.64
CA LEU A 440 -1.19 12.99 -10.50
C LEU A 440 -0.37 11.69 -10.41
N ASN A 441 0.68 11.53 -11.22
CA ASN A 441 1.50 10.32 -11.36
C ASN A 441 0.71 9.07 -11.79
N GLN A 442 -0.51 9.24 -12.32
CA GLN A 442 -1.30 8.16 -12.91
C GLN A 442 -0.77 7.86 -14.32
N ARG A 443 -0.57 6.58 -14.67
CA ARG A 443 -0.17 6.17 -16.02
C ARG A 443 -1.33 6.28 -17.00
N ILE A 444 -1.36 7.34 -17.80
CA ILE A 444 -2.45 7.64 -18.74
C ILE A 444 -2.33 6.96 -20.10
N GLN A 445 -1.14 6.45 -20.47
CA GLN A 445 -0.91 5.79 -21.75
C GLN A 445 0.21 4.75 -21.65
N LYS A 446 0.06 3.64 -22.38
CA LYS A 446 1.09 2.65 -22.69
C LYS A 446 1.22 2.51 -24.21
N VAL A 447 2.44 2.34 -24.70
CA VAL A 447 2.72 2.04 -26.11
C VAL A 447 3.63 0.82 -26.22
N THR A 448 3.09 -0.33 -26.63
CA THR A 448 3.81 -1.60 -26.83
C THR A 448 3.98 -1.89 -28.32
N GLY A 449 5.21 -1.78 -28.81
CA GLY A 449 5.51 -1.88 -30.25
C GLY A 449 4.82 -0.79 -31.07
N THR A 450 3.65 -1.10 -31.65
CA THR A 450 2.79 -0.15 -32.39
C THR A 450 1.36 -0.10 -31.86
N VAL A 451 1.07 -0.73 -30.71
CA VAL A 451 -0.23 -0.69 -30.04
C VAL A 451 -0.19 0.41 -28.98
N THR A 452 -1.16 1.30 -29.00
CA THR A 452 -1.37 2.30 -27.95
C THR A 452 -2.59 1.93 -27.13
N GLU A 453 -2.43 1.91 -25.82
CA GLU A 453 -3.49 1.77 -24.81
C GLU A 453 -3.51 3.05 -23.96
N ARG A 454 -4.70 3.54 -23.61
CA ARG A 454 -4.89 4.73 -22.76
C ARG A 454 -5.69 4.35 -21.52
N TYR A 455 -5.53 5.10 -20.44
CA TYR A 455 -6.14 4.77 -19.15
C TYR A 455 -6.84 5.98 -18.52
N ASP A 456 -8.06 5.77 -18.05
CA ASP A 456 -8.85 6.76 -17.30
C ASP A 456 -9.00 6.32 -15.84
N TYR A 457 -8.99 7.29 -14.94
CA TYR A 457 -9.02 7.10 -13.49
C TYR A 457 -10.06 8.04 -12.87
N ASN A 458 -10.62 7.66 -11.71
CA ASN A 458 -11.45 8.58 -10.93
C ASN A 458 -10.59 9.70 -10.27
N GLU A 459 -11.18 10.44 -9.32
CA GLU A 459 -10.44 11.43 -8.53
C GLU A 459 -9.43 10.76 -7.60
N GLY A 460 -9.85 9.76 -6.82
CA GLY A 460 -9.01 8.95 -5.92
C GLY A 460 -8.11 7.90 -6.59
N SER A 461 -7.64 8.15 -7.82
CA SER A 461 -6.72 7.29 -8.58
C SER A 461 -7.13 5.82 -8.81
N GLN A 462 -8.40 5.45 -8.61
CA GLN A 462 -8.92 4.12 -8.98
C GLN A 462 -9.04 4.05 -10.51
N LEU A 463 -8.53 2.97 -11.13
CA LEU A 463 -8.63 2.74 -12.56
C LEU A 463 -10.10 2.52 -12.97
N LEU A 464 -10.61 3.37 -13.85
CA LEU A 464 -11.95 3.27 -14.41
C LEU A 464 -11.96 2.58 -15.77
N ALA A 465 -10.95 2.76 -16.62
CA ALA A 465 -10.97 2.16 -17.95
C ALA A 465 -9.59 1.97 -18.60
N GLU A 466 -9.53 1.05 -19.55
CA GLU A 466 -8.44 0.85 -20.52
C GLU A 466 -8.98 0.96 -21.95
N TYR A 467 -8.32 1.74 -22.80
CA TYR A 467 -8.80 2.09 -24.14
C TYR A 467 -7.73 1.84 -25.21
N GLY A 468 -7.88 0.72 -25.94
CA GLY A 468 -7.00 0.30 -27.03
C GLY A 468 -7.77 -0.27 -28.23
N ALA A 469 -7.30 -1.39 -28.79
CA ALA A 469 -8.00 -2.09 -29.88
C ALA A 469 -9.32 -2.76 -29.42
N THR A 470 -9.34 -3.19 -28.15
CA THR A 470 -10.53 -3.44 -27.35
C THR A 470 -10.54 -2.39 -26.25
N SER A 471 -11.71 -1.85 -25.92
CA SER A 471 -11.93 -0.96 -24.79
C SER A 471 -12.55 -1.73 -23.63
N ARG A 472 -12.21 -1.40 -22.39
CA ARG A 472 -12.87 -1.94 -21.19
C ARG A 472 -13.15 -0.83 -20.19
N ASP A 473 -14.40 -0.75 -19.75
CA ASP A 473 -14.79 -0.01 -18.55
C ASP A 473 -14.86 -0.98 -17.35
N TYR A 474 -14.15 -0.66 -16.26
CA TYR A 474 -14.11 -1.42 -15.01
C TYR A 474 -15.24 -0.93 -14.09
N ILE A 475 -16.14 -1.83 -13.66
CA ILE A 475 -17.35 -1.47 -12.92
C ILE A 475 -17.24 -1.87 -11.46
N TRP A 476 -17.34 -0.88 -10.59
CA TRP A 476 -17.05 -0.98 -9.15
C TRP A 476 -18.32 -0.87 -8.29
N MET A 477 -18.29 -1.49 -7.11
CA MET A 477 -19.28 -1.34 -6.04
C MET A 477 -18.50 -0.95 -4.77
N GLY A 478 -18.32 0.36 -4.56
CA GLY A 478 -17.30 0.85 -3.64
C GLY A 478 -15.91 0.40 -4.11
N GLY A 479 -15.09 -0.13 -3.20
CA GLY A 479 -13.79 -0.71 -3.54
C GLY A 479 -13.81 -2.07 -4.26
N ILE A 480 -14.98 -2.72 -4.43
CA ILE A 480 -15.07 -4.08 -4.98
C ILE A 480 -15.32 -4.03 -6.50
N PRO A 481 -14.47 -4.64 -7.35
CA PRO A 481 -14.77 -4.79 -8.78
C PRO A 481 -15.82 -5.89 -8.97
N VAL A 482 -16.88 -5.60 -9.72
CA VAL A 482 -18.08 -6.47 -9.83
C VAL A 482 -18.48 -6.80 -11.27
N ALA A 483 -18.14 -5.97 -12.25
CA ALA A 483 -18.36 -6.25 -13.66
C ALA A 483 -17.37 -5.48 -14.55
N ASN A 484 -17.34 -5.80 -15.84
CA ASN A 484 -16.59 -5.08 -16.86
C ASN A 484 -17.48 -4.90 -18.11
N VAL A 485 -17.30 -3.80 -18.83
CA VAL A 485 -17.93 -3.58 -20.15
C VAL A 485 -16.85 -3.57 -21.21
N ASP A 486 -16.70 -4.70 -21.89
CA ASP A 486 -15.71 -4.88 -22.96
C ASP A 486 -16.35 -4.46 -24.30
N THR A 487 -15.77 -3.49 -25.00
CA THR A 487 -16.29 -2.94 -26.25
C THR A 487 -15.27 -3.10 -27.39
N THR A 488 -15.68 -3.78 -28.46
CA THR A 488 -14.90 -3.93 -29.69
C THR A 488 -15.68 -3.32 -30.85
N GLY A 489 -15.14 -2.25 -31.45
CA GLY A 489 -15.85 -1.46 -32.45
C GLY A 489 -17.10 -0.79 -31.86
N THR A 490 -18.28 -1.28 -32.24
CA THR A 490 -19.59 -0.83 -31.71
C THR A 490 -20.33 -1.91 -30.92
N THR A 491 -19.68 -3.03 -30.62
CA THR A 491 -20.29 -4.15 -29.88
C THR A 491 -19.74 -4.18 -28.47
N SER A 492 -20.61 -4.02 -27.47
CA SER A 492 -20.25 -4.10 -26.05
C SER A 492 -20.80 -5.38 -25.41
N THR A 493 -20.00 -6.03 -24.58
CA THR A 493 -20.32 -7.25 -23.82
C THR A 493 -20.03 -7.04 -22.34
N VAL A 494 -20.91 -7.54 -21.46
CA VAL A 494 -20.76 -7.44 -20.01
C VAL A 494 -20.28 -8.78 -19.44
N ALA A 495 -19.15 -8.74 -18.73
CA ALA A 495 -18.63 -9.86 -17.95
C ALA A 495 -18.64 -9.51 -16.46
N TYR A 496 -18.70 -10.51 -15.58
CA TYR A 496 -18.94 -10.33 -14.14
C TYR A 496 -17.77 -10.83 -13.30
N VAL A 497 -17.42 -10.08 -12.26
CA VAL A 497 -16.22 -10.29 -11.44
C VAL A 497 -16.61 -10.88 -10.08
N THR A 498 -15.93 -11.96 -9.68
CA THR A 498 -15.86 -12.38 -8.27
C THR A 498 -14.49 -12.01 -7.72
N ALA A 499 -14.48 -11.14 -6.70
CA ALA A 499 -13.29 -10.65 -6.02
C ALA A 499 -13.22 -11.15 -4.56
N ASP A 500 -12.02 -11.25 -3.99
CA ASP A 500 -11.77 -11.86 -2.68
C ASP A 500 -11.94 -10.90 -1.47
N GLN A 501 -11.35 -11.24 -0.32
CA GLN A 501 -11.41 -10.42 0.90
C GLN A 501 -10.79 -9.03 0.70
N LEU A 502 -9.76 -8.91 -0.15
CA LEU A 502 -9.04 -7.66 -0.43
C LEU A 502 -9.64 -6.88 -1.60
N GLY A 503 -10.57 -7.46 -2.35
CA GLY A 503 -11.01 -6.94 -3.64
C GLY A 503 -10.17 -7.41 -4.83
N THR A 504 -9.24 -8.37 -4.63
CA THR A 504 -8.47 -8.97 -5.74
C THR A 504 -9.42 -9.78 -6.64
N PRO A 505 -9.48 -9.53 -7.96
CA PRO A 505 -10.27 -10.34 -8.87
C PRO A 505 -9.75 -11.79 -8.92
N ARG A 506 -10.61 -12.77 -8.60
CA ARG A 506 -10.26 -14.21 -8.63
C ARG A 506 -10.96 -14.99 -9.73
N ALA A 507 -12.13 -14.56 -10.19
CA ALA A 507 -12.80 -15.13 -11.36
C ALA A 507 -13.56 -14.08 -12.18
N ILE A 508 -13.53 -14.24 -13.51
CA ILE A 508 -14.39 -13.51 -14.45
C ILE A 508 -15.30 -14.52 -15.15
N ALA A 509 -16.59 -14.20 -15.25
CA ALA A 509 -17.58 -15.06 -15.91
C ALA A 509 -18.48 -14.28 -16.89
N ASP A 510 -18.90 -14.96 -17.96
CA ASP A 510 -19.78 -14.41 -18.99
C ASP A 510 -21.20 -14.11 -18.47
N SER A 511 -22.06 -13.59 -19.35
CA SER A 511 -23.47 -13.33 -19.07
C SER A 511 -24.34 -14.58 -18.83
N ASN A 512 -23.81 -15.79 -19.08
CA ASN A 512 -24.46 -17.08 -18.82
C ASN A 512 -23.93 -17.75 -17.53
N GLY A 513 -22.88 -17.21 -16.92
CA GLY A 513 -22.21 -17.76 -15.74
C GLY A 513 -21.00 -18.68 -16.02
N ASN A 514 -20.58 -18.83 -17.28
CA ASN A 514 -19.38 -19.60 -17.63
C ASN A 514 -18.12 -18.84 -17.20
N THR A 515 -17.19 -19.48 -16.49
CA THR A 515 -15.90 -18.85 -16.12
C THR A 515 -14.98 -18.78 -17.33
N GLU A 516 -14.52 -17.57 -17.67
CA GLU A 516 -13.64 -17.31 -18.82
C GLU A 516 -12.19 -17.05 -18.41
N TRP A 517 -11.98 -16.59 -17.17
CA TRP A 517 -10.69 -16.29 -16.57
C TRP A 517 -10.73 -16.58 -15.06
N GLN A 518 -9.66 -17.14 -14.50
CA GLN A 518 -9.55 -17.45 -13.08
C GLN A 518 -8.11 -17.31 -12.58
N LEU A 519 -7.90 -16.51 -11.54
CA LEU A 519 -6.62 -16.36 -10.84
C LEU A 519 -6.63 -17.21 -9.57
N ALA A 520 -5.66 -18.11 -9.44
CA ALA A 520 -5.54 -18.95 -8.25
C ALA A 520 -5.35 -18.12 -6.97
N TYR A 521 -5.90 -18.62 -5.87
CA TYR A 521 -5.60 -18.12 -4.52
C TYR A 521 -4.57 -19.05 -3.84
N GLN A 522 -4.86 -20.36 -3.85
CA GLN A 522 -3.94 -21.38 -3.34
C GLN A 522 -2.59 -21.33 -4.08
N GLY A 523 -1.50 -21.33 -3.31
CA GLY A 523 -0.13 -21.29 -3.80
C GLY A 523 0.28 -19.97 -4.43
N ASN A 524 -0.54 -18.92 -4.31
CA ASN A 524 -0.42 -17.68 -5.08
C ASN A 524 -0.42 -16.41 -4.21
N ALA A 525 0.15 -16.50 -2.99
CA ALA A 525 0.11 -15.40 -2.02
C ALA A 525 0.73 -14.09 -2.54
N TRP A 526 1.71 -14.14 -3.44
CA TRP A 526 2.36 -12.96 -4.05
C TRP A 526 1.78 -12.55 -5.42
N ASN A 527 0.71 -13.23 -5.89
CA ASN A 527 0.15 -13.17 -7.25
C ASN A 527 1.09 -13.57 -8.42
N GLU A 528 2.16 -14.32 -8.16
CA GLU A 528 3.10 -14.82 -9.19
C GLU A 528 2.50 -15.77 -10.25
N GLN A 529 1.46 -16.53 -9.91
CA GLN A 529 0.88 -17.50 -10.83
C GLN A 529 0.01 -16.81 -11.87
N ALA A 530 0.31 -17.05 -13.15
CA ALA A 530 -0.53 -16.61 -14.26
C ALA A 530 -1.95 -17.21 -14.16
N PRO A 531 -3.00 -16.44 -14.51
CA PRO A 531 -4.38 -16.92 -14.46
C PRO A 531 -4.65 -17.99 -15.53
N THR A 532 -5.56 -18.91 -15.22
CA THR A 532 -6.16 -19.80 -16.21
C THR A 532 -7.17 -19.02 -17.04
N THR A 533 -7.15 -19.16 -18.37
CA THR A 533 -8.03 -18.40 -19.27
C THR A 533 -8.49 -19.24 -20.47
N ASN A 534 -9.73 -19.00 -20.89
CA ASN A 534 -10.34 -19.53 -22.11
C ASN A 534 -10.19 -18.58 -23.32
N GLY A 535 -9.29 -17.57 -23.22
CA GLY A 535 -9.05 -16.54 -24.24
C GLY A 535 -9.41 -15.12 -23.77
N TYR A 536 -10.00 -14.98 -22.58
CA TYR A 536 -10.29 -13.69 -21.94
C TYR A 536 -9.03 -13.14 -21.25
N THR A 537 -8.71 -11.86 -21.47
CA THR A 537 -7.57 -11.18 -20.83
C THR A 537 -8.07 -10.21 -19.77
N TYR A 538 -7.49 -10.28 -18.57
CA TYR A 538 -7.82 -9.41 -17.45
C TYR A 538 -6.55 -9.05 -16.66
N ASN A 539 -6.34 -7.74 -16.44
CA ASN A 539 -5.05 -7.21 -16.02
C ASN A 539 -5.02 -6.69 -14.57
N LEU A 540 -6.16 -6.41 -13.94
CA LEU A 540 -6.19 -6.09 -12.50
C LEU A 540 -5.64 -7.26 -11.65
N ARG A 541 -4.94 -6.92 -10.56
CA ARG A 541 -4.32 -7.88 -9.61
C ARG A 541 -4.76 -7.55 -8.19
N PHE A 542 -3.85 -7.34 -7.23
CA PHE A 542 -4.22 -6.72 -5.96
C PHE A 542 -4.86 -5.33 -6.22
N PRO A 543 -5.59 -4.74 -5.26
CA PRO A 543 -6.04 -3.35 -5.38
C PRO A 543 -4.90 -2.41 -5.81
N GLY A 544 -5.20 -1.42 -6.66
CA GLY A 544 -4.21 -0.56 -7.29
C GLY A 544 -3.49 -1.17 -8.51
N GLN A 545 -3.23 -2.48 -8.49
CA GLN A 545 -2.29 -3.12 -9.41
C GLN A 545 -2.85 -3.50 -10.78
N TYR A 546 -2.07 -3.20 -11.82
CA TYR A 546 -2.29 -3.60 -13.21
C TYR A 546 -1.11 -4.41 -13.74
N PHE A 547 -1.36 -5.61 -14.27
CA PHE A 547 -0.33 -6.49 -14.80
C PHE A 547 0.10 -6.11 -16.23
N ASP A 548 1.38 -5.84 -16.40
CA ASP A 548 2.00 -5.55 -17.69
C ASP A 548 2.71 -6.78 -18.26
N GLN A 549 2.04 -7.45 -19.20
CA GLN A 549 2.52 -8.68 -19.82
C GLN A 549 3.93 -8.55 -20.44
N GLU A 550 4.30 -7.37 -20.93
CA GLU A 550 5.56 -7.19 -21.63
C GLU A 550 6.79 -7.13 -20.70
N THR A 551 6.62 -6.69 -19.44
CA THR A 551 7.68 -6.68 -18.42
C THR A 551 7.55 -7.84 -17.41
N GLY A 552 6.32 -8.31 -17.18
CA GLY A 552 5.97 -9.17 -16.05
C GLY A 552 5.77 -8.41 -14.73
N LEU A 553 5.89 -7.07 -14.75
CA LEU A 553 5.67 -6.20 -13.59
C LEU A 553 4.18 -5.87 -13.43
N PHE A 554 3.86 -5.35 -12.25
CA PHE A 554 2.52 -5.01 -11.81
C PHE A 554 2.53 -3.52 -11.49
N TYR A 555 2.19 -2.66 -12.46
CA TYR A 555 2.08 -1.22 -12.23
C TYR A 555 1.15 -0.95 -11.04
N ASN A 556 1.68 -0.29 -10.02
CA ASN A 556 1.03 -0.07 -8.74
C ASN A 556 1.01 1.44 -8.42
N GLY A 557 0.27 2.23 -9.20
CA GLY A 557 0.13 3.67 -8.98
C GLY A 557 1.47 4.42 -9.07
N HIS A 558 2.08 4.69 -7.92
CA HIS A 558 3.35 5.42 -7.76
C HIS A 558 4.61 4.53 -7.89
N ARG A 559 4.49 3.21 -7.75
CA ARG A 559 5.57 2.21 -7.88
C ARG A 559 5.19 1.11 -8.88
N ASP A 560 6.10 0.21 -9.19
CA ASP A 560 5.89 -0.94 -10.07
C ASP A 560 6.36 -2.26 -9.38
N TYR A 561 5.41 -3.16 -9.08
CA TYR A 561 5.61 -4.33 -8.23
C TYR A 561 6.17 -5.54 -9.00
N ASP A 562 7.24 -6.14 -8.49
CA ASP A 562 7.79 -7.41 -8.98
C ASP A 562 7.29 -8.55 -8.09
N SER A 563 6.24 -9.23 -8.53
CA SER A 563 5.65 -10.37 -7.82
C SER A 563 6.64 -11.50 -7.55
N ALA A 564 7.63 -11.71 -8.43
CA ALA A 564 8.59 -12.81 -8.28
C ALA A 564 9.54 -12.58 -7.09
N SER A 565 10.04 -11.36 -6.89
CA SER A 565 10.72 -11.01 -5.63
C SER A 565 9.79 -10.56 -4.52
N GLY A 566 8.51 -10.33 -4.80
CA GLY A 566 7.47 -9.93 -3.85
C GLY A 566 7.79 -8.60 -3.14
N ARG A 567 8.18 -7.59 -3.92
CA ARG A 567 8.50 -6.24 -3.47
C ARG A 567 8.40 -5.24 -4.63
N GLU A 568 8.35 -3.97 -4.31
CA GLU A 568 8.41 -2.89 -5.29
C GLU A 568 9.84 -2.72 -5.84
N ILE A 569 9.98 -2.24 -7.08
CA ILE A 569 11.29 -2.10 -7.74
C ILE A 569 11.89 -0.68 -7.62
N GLU A 570 11.07 0.32 -7.32
CA GLU A 570 11.43 1.66 -6.84
C GLU A 570 11.36 1.72 -5.30
N SER A 571 12.13 2.66 -4.71
CA SER A 571 11.88 3.07 -3.33
C SER A 571 10.59 3.88 -3.27
N ASP A 572 9.86 3.76 -2.15
CA ASP A 572 8.69 4.59 -1.86
C ASP A 572 9.04 6.09 -1.95
N PRO A 573 8.30 6.89 -2.75
CA PRO A 573 8.43 8.35 -2.79
C PRO A 573 8.24 9.03 -1.43
N MET A 574 7.35 8.53 -0.57
CA MET A 574 7.20 8.97 0.82
C MET A 574 8.31 8.43 1.74
N GLY A 575 9.10 7.46 1.28
CA GLY A 575 10.15 6.80 2.05
C GLY A 575 9.64 6.25 3.38
N LEU A 576 10.30 6.60 4.49
CA LEU A 576 9.90 6.15 5.82
C LEU A 576 8.53 6.71 6.28
N PHE A 577 7.93 7.66 5.57
CA PHE A 577 6.62 8.22 5.88
C PHE A 577 5.44 7.38 5.38
N GLY A 578 5.70 6.38 4.54
CA GLY A 578 4.78 5.23 4.36
C GLY A 578 4.67 4.34 5.61
N ASN A 579 5.46 4.57 6.67
CA ASN A 579 5.63 3.66 7.80
C ASN A 579 6.11 2.26 7.36
N GLN A 580 6.72 2.17 6.17
CA GLN A 580 7.52 1.04 5.71
C GLN A 580 8.95 1.25 6.23
N ILE A 581 9.55 0.25 6.86
CA ILE A 581 10.91 0.38 7.40
C ILE A 581 11.98 0.07 6.34
N SER A 582 11.71 -0.90 5.44
CA SER A 582 12.37 -0.99 4.13
C SER A 582 11.42 -0.37 3.11
N THR A 583 11.84 0.70 2.43
CA THR A 583 11.00 1.51 1.53
C THR A 583 10.59 0.81 0.22
N TYR A 584 10.84 -0.49 0.11
CA TYR A 584 10.48 -1.33 -1.03
C TYR A 584 9.48 -2.43 -0.66
N ASP A 585 9.08 -2.53 0.62
CA ASP A 585 8.17 -3.58 1.08
C ASP A 585 6.78 -3.39 0.46
N TYR A 586 6.17 -4.48 -0.02
CA TYR A 586 4.80 -4.49 -0.47
C TYR A 586 3.91 -5.12 0.60
N ALA A 587 2.90 -4.37 1.05
CA ALA A 587 1.89 -4.84 2.00
C ALA A 587 2.51 -5.47 3.27
N ARG A 588 3.60 -4.86 3.78
CA ARG A 588 4.35 -5.30 4.99
C ARG A 588 4.77 -6.77 4.96
N ASN A 589 5.15 -7.29 3.78
CA ASN A 589 5.41 -8.72 3.53
C ASN A 589 4.26 -9.66 3.93
N ASN A 590 3.02 -9.19 3.92
CA ASN A 590 1.83 -9.99 4.25
C ASN A 590 0.62 -9.59 3.35
N PRO A 591 0.67 -9.97 2.06
CA PRO A 591 -0.30 -9.62 1.02
C PRO A 591 -1.59 -10.46 1.09
N LEU A 592 -1.71 -11.33 2.09
CA LEU A 592 -2.95 -12.06 2.39
C LEU A 592 -3.89 -11.21 3.26
N TYR A 593 -3.34 -10.20 3.95
CA TYR A 593 -4.02 -9.32 4.89
C TYR A 593 -3.96 -7.84 4.47
N TRP A 594 -2.77 -7.30 4.16
CA TRP A 594 -2.59 -5.90 3.77
C TRP A 594 -2.60 -5.72 2.25
N ILE A 595 -2.79 -4.47 1.82
CA ILE A 595 -2.79 -4.02 0.42
C ILE A 595 -2.09 -2.66 0.33
N ASP A 596 -1.49 -2.37 -0.82
CA ASP A 596 -1.03 -1.03 -1.18
C ASP A 596 -1.68 -0.62 -2.51
N PRO A 597 -2.84 0.07 -2.49
CA PRO A 597 -3.57 0.45 -3.69
C PRO A 597 -2.98 1.64 -4.47
N SER A 598 -1.99 2.32 -3.89
CA SER A 598 -1.38 3.54 -4.41
C SER A 598 0.06 3.34 -4.88
N GLY A 599 0.70 2.23 -4.51
CA GLY A 599 2.17 2.14 -4.48
C GLY A 599 2.77 3.09 -3.45
N LEU A 600 2.02 3.39 -2.39
CA LEU A 600 2.33 4.23 -1.23
C LEU A 600 1.60 3.61 -0.01
N ASP A 601 2.03 2.46 0.51
CA ASP A 601 1.50 1.92 1.77
C ASP A 601 1.77 2.96 2.85
N VAL A 602 0.72 3.45 3.50
CA VAL A 602 0.78 4.39 4.64
C VAL A 602 0.09 3.73 5.82
N THR A 603 0.86 3.27 6.79
CA THR A 603 0.28 2.88 8.09
C THR A 603 -0.08 4.11 8.89
N ILE A 604 -1.22 3.99 9.56
CA ILE A 604 -1.88 5.06 10.26
C ILE A 604 -1.74 4.85 11.78
N THR A 605 -1.20 5.85 12.48
CA THR A 605 -0.81 5.77 13.91
C THR A 605 -0.66 7.17 14.52
N ILE A 606 -1.30 7.38 15.68
CA ILE A 606 -1.24 8.63 16.46
C ILE A 606 -0.47 8.39 17.76
N GLN A 607 0.58 9.18 18.02
CA GLN A 607 1.07 9.43 19.38
C GLN A 607 1.43 10.91 19.59
N ARG A 608 1.20 11.40 20.81
CA ARG A 608 1.29 12.81 21.24
C ARG A 608 2.74 13.15 21.67
N GLN A 609 3.06 14.29 22.30
CA GLN A 609 3.27 14.46 23.76
C GLN A 609 4.09 15.79 23.97
N GLY A 610 4.11 16.60 25.05
CA GLY A 610 3.69 16.46 26.45
C GLY A 610 3.02 17.73 27.07
N TYR A 611 3.71 18.59 27.86
CA TYR A 611 3.09 19.69 28.68
C TYR A 611 3.94 20.94 29.09
N SER A 612 3.24 21.98 29.58
CA SER A 612 3.62 23.36 29.99
C SER A 612 3.93 23.53 31.50
N SER A 613 4.29 24.75 31.94
CA SER A 613 4.54 25.11 33.36
C SER A 613 3.77 26.33 33.92
N THR A 614 3.11 27.16 33.11
CA THR A 614 2.47 28.42 33.59
C THR A 614 1.06 28.70 33.04
N GLY A 615 0.44 27.76 32.33
CA GLY A 615 -0.96 27.89 31.89
C GLY A 615 -1.60 26.53 31.62
N ASN A 616 -2.80 26.30 32.15
CA ASN A 616 -3.47 24.99 32.15
C ASN A 616 -4.13 24.67 30.79
N SER A 617 -3.40 24.05 29.86
CA SER A 617 -3.97 23.48 28.63
C SER A 617 -3.14 22.30 28.10
N MET A 618 -3.80 21.17 27.84
CA MET A 618 -3.25 19.97 27.19
C MET A 618 -4.00 19.68 25.89
N GLN A 619 -3.31 19.18 24.86
CA GLN A 619 -3.89 18.89 23.54
C GLN A 619 -3.45 17.51 23.02
N GLY A 620 -4.27 16.85 22.21
CA GLY A 620 -4.01 15.55 21.58
C GLY A 620 -5.13 15.13 20.62
N THR A 621 -4.86 14.14 19.77
CA THR A 621 -5.66 13.74 18.59
C THR A 621 -6.58 12.54 18.87
N ILE A 622 -7.66 12.34 18.08
CA ILE A 622 -8.55 11.16 18.20
C ILE A 622 -8.14 10.04 17.24
N THR A 623 -8.26 8.79 17.69
CA THR A 623 -8.19 7.60 16.82
C THR A 623 -9.60 7.10 16.50
N VAL A 624 -9.83 6.68 15.26
CA VAL A 624 -11.03 5.96 14.79
C VAL A 624 -10.62 4.56 14.34
N THR A 625 -11.47 3.56 14.58
CA THR A 625 -11.29 2.19 14.08
C THR A 625 -12.60 1.61 13.59
N SER A 626 -12.64 1.14 12.35
CA SER A 626 -13.52 0.06 11.91
C SER A 626 -12.67 -1.13 11.49
N ASP A 627 -13.29 -2.27 11.23
CA ASP A 627 -12.64 -3.46 10.66
C ASP A 627 -12.63 -3.46 9.12
N GLN A 628 -13.02 -2.34 8.49
CA GLN A 628 -12.94 -2.13 7.03
C GLN A 628 -12.06 -0.93 6.62
N THR A 629 -11.72 -0.02 7.54
CA THR A 629 -10.84 1.14 7.31
C THR A 629 -9.99 1.45 8.53
N SER A 630 -8.72 1.80 8.30
CA SER A 630 -7.75 2.15 9.35
C SER A 630 -7.10 3.51 9.03
N ASP A 631 -7.82 4.62 9.26
CA ASP A 631 -7.47 5.95 8.69
C ASP A 631 -7.06 7.09 9.67
N THR A 632 -5.91 7.68 9.36
CA THR A 632 -5.22 8.90 9.87
C THR A 632 -5.94 10.22 9.68
N TYR A 633 -6.46 10.82 10.74
CA TYR A 633 -6.85 12.24 10.75
C TYR A 633 -6.16 13.01 11.88
N SER A 634 -5.72 14.23 11.59
CA SER A 634 -4.96 15.08 12.51
C SER A 634 -5.56 16.49 12.63
N GLY A 635 -5.46 17.10 13.82
CA GLY A 635 -6.03 18.41 14.12
C GLY A 635 -5.80 18.85 15.57
N TYR A 636 -5.86 20.17 15.82
CA TYR A 636 -5.50 20.78 17.11
C TYR A 636 -6.72 21.05 18.01
N THR A 637 -6.86 20.28 19.10
CA THR A 637 -7.90 20.32 20.17
C THR A 637 -9.30 19.78 19.87
N MET A 638 -9.87 19.07 20.84
CA MET A 638 -11.31 19.17 21.16
C MET A 638 -11.45 19.97 22.47
N GLU A 639 -12.16 21.09 22.44
CA GLU A 639 -12.63 21.81 23.64
C GLU A 639 -14.16 21.83 23.61
N ASN A 640 -14.83 21.77 24.76
CA ASN A 640 -16.30 21.81 24.80
C ASN A 640 -16.81 23.24 24.53
N ALA A 641 -17.21 23.49 23.29
CA ALA A 641 -17.76 24.78 22.85
C ALA A 641 -19.22 25.03 23.28
N HIS A 642 -19.91 24.06 23.91
CA HIS A 642 -21.31 24.20 24.35
C HIS A 642 -21.61 23.68 25.76
N ALA A 643 -20.63 23.76 26.66
CA ALA A 643 -20.95 24.14 28.03
C ALA A 643 -21.58 25.54 28.02
N GLY A 644 -22.84 25.65 28.45
CA GLY A 644 -23.51 26.95 28.66
C GLY A 644 -22.78 27.79 29.72
N ASP A 645 -23.14 29.07 29.85
CA ASP A 645 -22.34 30.14 30.52
C ASP A 645 -21.82 29.87 31.94
N ASN A 646 -22.23 28.79 32.62
CA ASN A 646 -21.63 28.31 33.86
C ASN A 646 -21.54 26.76 33.88
N GLY A 647 -20.34 26.18 33.73
CA GLY A 647 -20.09 24.76 34.00
C GLY A 647 -18.89 24.16 33.26
N ASP A 648 -17.79 23.91 33.98
CA ASP A 648 -16.69 22.98 33.66
C ASP A 648 -16.26 22.83 32.18
N LYS A 649 -15.47 23.80 31.71
CA LYS A 649 -14.56 23.64 30.57
C LYS A 649 -13.37 22.73 30.93
N GLY A 650 -13.64 21.46 31.16
CA GLY A 650 -12.64 20.43 31.39
C GLY A 650 -12.25 19.68 30.10
N PRO A 651 -11.15 18.91 30.12
CA PRO A 651 -10.85 17.97 29.05
C PRO A 651 -11.86 16.81 29.03
N ILE A 652 -12.17 16.33 27.83
CA ILE A 652 -12.89 15.07 27.63
C ILE A 652 -12.08 13.95 28.30
N PRO A 653 -12.70 13.01 29.05
CA PRO A 653 -11.96 11.95 29.73
C PRO A 653 -11.31 10.98 28.73
N ALA A 654 -10.34 10.20 29.21
CA ALA A 654 -9.80 9.11 28.40
C ALA A 654 -10.80 7.94 28.34
N GLY A 655 -10.99 7.37 27.14
CA GLY A 655 -11.97 6.32 26.87
C GLY A 655 -12.39 6.28 25.39
N THR A 656 -13.20 5.29 25.04
CA THR A 656 -13.85 5.17 23.73
C THR A 656 -15.30 5.67 23.84
N TYR A 657 -15.74 6.45 22.85
CA TYR A 657 -17.08 7.04 22.78
C TYR A 657 -17.73 6.76 21.43
N ASP A 658 -19.03 6.46 21.45
CA ASP A 658 -19.85 6.39 20.23
C ASP A 658 -20.04 7.81 19.69
N ALA A 659 -19.94 7.99 18.37
CA ALA A 659 -20.06 9.29 17.71
C ALA A 659 -20.96 9.19 16.47
N PHE A 660 -21.92 10.11 16.38
CA PHE A 660 -23.01 10.06 15.41
C PHE A 660 -23.01 11.26 14.46
N LEU A 661 -23.38 11.00 13.20
CA LEU A 661 -23.56 12.05 12.20
C LEU A 661 -24.81 12.89 12.48
N ARG A 662 -24.64 14.22 12.46
CA ARG A 662 -25.69 15.23 12.67
C ARG A 662 -25.74 16.16 11.45
N ALA A 663 -26.78 16.00 10.63
CA ALA A 663 -26.98 16.67 9.34
C ALA A 663 -27.80 17.98 9.41
N ASP A 664 -28.03 18.50 10.62
CA ASP A 664 -28.70 19.77 10.93
C ASP A 664 -27.73 20.98 10.95
N HIS A 665 -26.54 20.83 10.37
CA HIS A 665 -25.51 21.88 10.21
C HIS A 665 -24.78 21.72 8.88
N ASN A 666 -24.23 22.80 8.30
CA ASN A 666 -23.43 22.75 7.07
C ASN A 666 -22.02 23.34 7.28
N PRO A 667 -20.94 22.56 7.07
CA PRO A 667 -20.96 21.12 6.79
C PRO A 667 -21.48 20.32 7.99
N ASN A 668 -21.84 19.07 7.72
CA ASN A 668 -22.30 18.12 8.73
C ASN A 668 -21.30 18.00 9.88
N ARG A 669 -21.78 17.66 11.09
CA ARG A 669 -20.95 17.47 12.29
C ARG A 669 -21.07 16.05 12.85
N LEU A 670 -20.10 15.65 13.64
CA LEU A 670 -20.20 14.50 14.53
C LEU A 670 -20.56 14.95 15.95
N GLU A 671 -21.28 14.12 16.70
CA GLU A 671 -21.63 14.36 18.10
C GLU A 671 -21.37 13.10 18.94
N LEU A 672 -20.61 13.23 20.03
CA LEU A 672 -20.23 12.12 20.91
C LEU A 672 -21.31 11.85 21.97
N GLU A 673 -21.67 10.59 22.16
CA GLU A 673 -22.58 10.15 23.24
C GLU A 673 -21.83 9.53 24.42
N ASN A 674 -22.54 9.39 25.56
CA ASN A 674 -22.10 8.70 26.78
C ASN A 674 -20.81 9.22 27.46
N VAL A 675 -20.28 10.38 27.06
CA VAL A 675 -19.07 11.00 27.64
C VAL A 675 -19.26 11.33 29.14
N PRO A 676 -18.51 10.71 30.08
CA PRO A 676 -18.75 10.88 31.52
C PRO A 676 -18.60 12.33 32.00
N GLY A 677 -19.70 12.91 32.48
CA GLY A 677 -19.75 14.28 33.00
C GLY A 677 -20.06 15.36 31.96
N TYR A 678 -20.23 15.00 30.68
CA TYR A 678 -20.45 15.95 29.59
C TYR A 678 -21.68 15.58 28.75
N GLN A 679 -22.20 16.53 27.98
CA GLN A 679 -23.29 16.37 27.02
C GLN A 679 -23.02 17.24 25.78
N ASN A 680 -23.59 16.88 24.63
CA ASN A 680 -23.54 17.64 23.38
C ASN A 680 -22.11 17.96 22.89
N ILE A 681 -21.16 17.04 23.07
CA ILE A 681 -19.77 17.21 22.59
C ILE A 681 -19.75 16.99 21.07
N GLN A 682 -19.21 17.94 20.31
CA GLN A 682 -19.32 17.98 18.84
C GLN A 682 -17.98 18.22 18.13
N ILE A 683 -17.86 17.72 16.90
CA ILE A 683 -16.71 17.89 16.00
C ILE A 683 -17.24 18.41 14.66
N HIS A 684 -16.80 19.59 14.21
CA HIS A 684 -17.28 20.24 12.98
C HIS A 684 -16.26 21.21 12.37
N ASN A 685 -16.48 21.62 11.11
CA ASN A 685 -15.74 22.74 10.52
C ASN A 685 -16.39 24.09 10.95
N GLY A 686 -15.58 25.12 11.20
CA GLY A 686 -16.06 26.46 11.57
C GLY A 686 -16.32 27.32 10.33
N ASN A 687 -17.41 28.10 10.30
CA ASN A 687 -17.88 28.76 9.07
C ASN A 687 -18.11 30.28 9.18
N TYR A 688 -18.04 30.91 10.38
CA TYR A 688 -18.26 32.36 10.52
C TYR A 688 -17.21 33.12 11.36
N PRO A 689 -16.89 34.39 11.03
CA PRO A 689 -15.98 35.26 11.80
C PRO A 689 -16.43 35.64 13.23
N ARG A 690 -17.51 35.05 13.75
CA ARG A 690 -18.00 35.22 15.12
C ARG A 690 -18.26 33.90 15.86
N ASP A 691 -17.89 32.77 15.24
CA ASP A 691 -17.84 31.49 15.95
C ASP A 691 -16.65 31.53 16.92
N PHE A 692 -16.92 31.56 18.23
CA PHE A 692 -15.87 31.51 19.25
C PHE A 692 -15.27 30.11 19.34
N LYS A 693 -14.30 29.83 18.45
CA LYS A 693 -13.53 28.58 18.35
C LYS A 693 -14.41 27.32 18.43
N GLY A 694 -15.21 27.09 17.38
CA GLY A 694 -15.60 25.72 17.02
C GLY A 694 -14.33 24.87 16.89
N CYS A 695 -14.25 23.78 17.64
CA CYS A 695 -13.01 23.01 17.76
C CYS A 695 -12.91 21.99 16.61
N PHE A 696 -11.80 21.90 15.87
CA PHE A 696 -10.40 22.13 16.25
C PHE A 696 -9.89 23.58 16.35
N GLY A 697 -9.63 24.04 17.58
CA GLY A 697 -9.09 25.37 17.87
C GLY A 697 -7.55 25.45 17.93
N VAL A 698 -6.91 25.82 16.81
CA VAL A 698 -5.47 26.16 16.78
C VAL A 698 -5.08 27.27 17.78
N GLY A 699 -3.83 27.19 18.26
CA GLY A 699 -3.22 28.14 19.19
C GLY A 699 -2.86 29.49 18.57
N ASN A 700 -2.62 30.49 19.42
CA ASN A 700 -2.58 31.89 19.00
C ASN A 700 -1.18 32.35 18.51
N THR A 701 -0.84 32.11 17.24
CA THR A 701 0.31 32.74 16.55
C THR A 701 -0.06 33.17 15.14
N HIS A 702 0.47 34.32 14.68
CA HIS A 702 0.20 34.89 13.35
C HIS A 702 0.99 34.15 12.25
N ARG A 703 0.53 32.96 11.86
CA ARG A 703 0.96 32.19 10.70
C ARG A 703 -0.27 31.57 10.03
N THR A 704 -0.24 31.39 8.72
CA THR A 704 -1.37 30.90 7.89
C THR A 704 -1.10 29.48 7.38
N ASP A 705 -0.27 28.75 8.14
CA ASP A 705 0.48 27.60 7.67
C ASP A 705 -0.30 26.30 8.01
N PHE A 706 -1.57 26.23 7.57
CA PHE A 706 -2.38 24.98 7.56
C PHE A 706 -3.61 25.13 6.64
N ILE A 707 -3.44 24.80 5.36
CA ILE A 707 -4.53 24.68 4.36
C ILE A 707 -4.37 23.33 3.67
N GLY A 708 -5.44 22.52 3.67
CA GLY A 708 -5.43 21.12 3.23
C GLY A 708 -6.08 20.21 4.27
N ASP A 709 -5.25 19.58 5.10
CA ASP A 709 -5.61 18.33 5.78
C ASP A 709 -6.78 18.40 6.76
N SER A 710 -7.08 19.52 7.42
CA SER A 710 -8.20 19.56 8.38
C SER A 710 -9.57 19.52 7.72
N GLN A 711 -9.72 20.13 6.54
CA GLN A 711 -10.95 20.05 5.75
C GLN A 711 -11.03 18.74 4.97
N ASN A 712 -9.90 18.27 4.41
CA ASN A 712 -9.83 16.97 3.74
C ASN A 712 -10.07 15.82 4.74
N ALA A 713 -9.55 15.90 5.96
CA ALA A 713 -9.82 14.95 7.03
C ALA A 713 -11.30 14.86 7.37
N LEU A 714 -11.96 15.99 7.70
CA LEU A 714 -13.38 15.95 8.03
C LEU A 714 -14.22 15.55 6.81
N ARG A 715 -13.85 15.96 5.58
CA ARG A 715 -14.51 15.47 4.36
C ARG A 715 -14.35 13.97 4.16
N SER A 716 -13.17 13.40 4.38
CA SER A 716 -12.96 11.96 4.25
C SER A 716 -13.65 11.17 5.35
N ILE A 717 -13.67 11.65 6.60
CA ILE A 717 -14.51 11.10 7.68
C ILE A 717 -16.00 11.14 7.28
N LEU A 718 -16.49 12.29 6.79
CA LEU A 718 -17.87 12.43 6.34
C LEU A 718 -18.20 11.55 5.12
N ASN A 719 -17.25 11.36 4.19
CA ASN A 719 -17.39 10.48 3.05
C ASN A 719 -17.46 9.02 3.49
N ILE A 720 -16.55 8.55 4.36
CA ILE A 720 -16.56 7.20 4.95
C ILE A 720 -17.92 6.92 5.60
N VAL A 721 -18.41 7.83 6.46
CA VAL A 721 -19.72 7.70 7.12
C VAL A 721 -20.87 7.76 6.12
N SER A 722 -20.72 8.49 5.01
CA SER A 722 -21.67 8.48 3.91
C SER A 722 -21.65 7.16 3.11
N GLU A 723 -20.52 6.47 3.07
CA GLU A 723 -20.34 5.22 2.31
C GLU A 723 -20.73 3.98 3.12
N ASP A 724 -20.39 3.95 4.41
CA ASP A 724 -20.81 2.91 5.35
C ASP A 724 -22.31 3.01 5.70
N GLY A 725 -22.88 4.23 5.72
CA GLY A 725 -24.28 4.50 6.01
C GLY A 725 -24.72 4.16 7.45
N THR A 726 -23.78 3.81 8.32
CA THR A 726 -24.01 3.31 9.68
C THR A 726 -24.29 4.44 10.67
N GLY A 727 -23.65 5.60 10.46
CA GLY A 727 -23.65 6.70 11.41
C GLY A 727 -22.96 6.40 12.74
N ASN A 728 -22.20 5.29 12.88
CA ASN A 728 -21.64 4.81 14.14
C ASN A 728 -20.11 4.79 14.10
N ILE A 729 -19.47 5.79 14.70
CA ILE A 729 -18.00 5.85 14.80
C ILE A 729 -17.56 5.63 16.24
N SER A 730 -16.55 4.79 16.48
CA SER A 730 -15.85 4.73 17.78
C SER A 730 -14.69 5.74 17.81
N VAL A 731 -14.78 6.73 18.71
CA VAL A 731 -13.78 7.78 18.94
C VAL A 731 -13.00 7.47 20.21
N ASN A 732 -11.68 7.23 20.10
CA ASN A 732 -10.82 6.89 21.23
C ASN A 732 -9.96 8.07 21.69
N VAL A 733 -9.93 8.31 23.02
CA VAL A 733 -9.23 9.41 23.69
C VAL A 733 -8.20 8.85 24.69
N LEU A 734 -6.93 9.20 24.52
CA LEU A 734 -5.80 8.58 25.23
C LEU A 734 -5.27 9.39 26.45
N PRO A 735 -4.71 8.72 27.48
CA PRO A 735 -4.07 9.37 28.62
C PRO A 735 -2.72 10.05 28.26
N PRO A 736 -2.21 10.98 29.11
CA PRO A 736 -1.01 11.78 28.80
C PRO A 736 0.33 11.09 29.14
N SER A 737 1.37 11.39 28.34
CA SER A 737 2.75 10.89 28.49
C SER A 737 3.81 11.87 27.89
N THR A 738 5.04 11.43 27.57
CA THR A 738 6.27 12.26 27.37
C THR A 738 6.78 12.43 25.91
N PRO A 739 7.46 13.54 25.52
CA PRO A 739 7.44 14.15 24.17
C PRO A 739 7.79 13.34 22.90
N SER A 740 7.08 13.67 21.81
CA SER A 740 7.26 13.30 20.38
C SER A 740 6.15 14.01 19.55
N TYR A 741 6.13 14.15 18.21
CA TYR A 741 7.11 14.13 17.10
C TYR A 741 6.35 14.69 15.84
N VAL A 742 7.05 15.22 14.83
CA VAL A 742 6.45 15.66 13.53
C VAL A 742 7.23 15.03 12.35
N PRO A 743 6.58 14.21 11.47
CA PRO A 743 7.19 13.64 10.27
C PRO A 743 7.31 14.62 9.09
N PHE A 744 8.01 14.21 8.03
CA PHE A 744 8.23 14.99 6.80
C PHE A 744 7.58 14.33 5.58
N ASP A 745 7.88 14.86 4.39
CA ASP A 745 7.68 14.19 3.11
C ASP A 745 9.04 13.99 2.43
N ASN A 746 9.25 12.83 1.81
CA ASN A 746 10.46 12.53 1.03
C ASN A 746 10.27 12.71 -0.48
N SER A 747 9.05 12.96 -0.94
CA SER A 747 8.76 13.13 -2.37
C SER A 747 9.42 14.40 -2.93
N LEU A 748 9.64 14.41 -4.25
CA LEU A 748 9.57 15.66 -5.00
C LEU A 748 8.08 16.00 -5.09
N PRO A 749 7.58 17.07 -4.43
CA PRO A 749 6.15 17.24 -4.19
C PRO A 749 5.34 17.19 -5.49
N GLY A 750 4.57 16.11 -5.60
CA GLY A 750 3.54 15.94 -6.61
C GLY A 750 2.40 16.95 -6.41
N PRO A 751 1.35 16.90 -7.24
CA PRO A 751 0.15 17.68 -6.97
C PRO A 751 -0.50 17.32 -5.64
N PRO A 752 -1.22 18.27 -5.03
CA PRO A 752 -2.13 17.92 -3.95
C PRO A 752 -3.14 16.90 -4.47
N LEU A 753 -3.40 15.89 -3.64
CA LEU A 753 -4.48 14.91 -3.80
C LEU A 753 -5.75 15.47 -3.14
#